data_AF-A0A9D0U370-F1
#
_entry.id   AF-A0A9D0U370-F1
#
_cell.length_a   1.000
_cell.length_b   1.000
_cell.length_c   1.000
_cell.angle_alpha   90.00
_cell.angle_beta   90.00
_cell.angle_gamma   90.00
#
_symmetry.space_group_name_H-M   'P 1'
#
loop_
_entity.id
_entity.type
_entity.pdbx_description
1 polymer ?
#
loop_
_entity_poly.entity_id
_entity_poly.type
_entity_poly.pdbx_seq_one_letter_code
_entity_poly.pdbx_strand_id
1 'polypeptide(L)'
;MENTMSADRIEINGLTIDGPESRDLDDAFWLESDGDMTLLHVSITDVSEKIKPDSELDKKAQEKGFTRYLSDGNNPMLPHYYSENSLSLLEGERRNTITLSVSIDQQGNIDAPLIRKTYLKNKAKLSYKQAEEIMRSPQHPLYDVLNKSHQLAQRLFEKRRNNGAIALYDLNKGIATSEDGVIQQISADESYNSHIIIQEFMILINQVIARFFAENDIPGLYRNHTSKAVAPERETLLKDVDNLMKIGDSERINTLVQKFMLIFNKASYDPIIEGHYALNLPAYMHITSPIRRYVDLVNMRQLNAFLTDEKLPYSNEALRLIGKKINTIKYSYQKEKSSFFKGQAHEQNLEILNNNIDLSTMEDKDFYRLLKTAAYKNKLPPNLHTKISEHLENHKLSVRDMFTILFNSGKSPEWMALKTMVLEALSENIHESTSLLTMASQKRQWPAIRYQREAVGTHPQTFYTTASITIKNKDYESDSQQALTIKNKKVSEQLANFSLLCKILKIDKEIPIPSRYQQQVIDKNTSKNQASSANYVGKLIELCNRKGWPAIQYEYTHEGPSHRPIFEVQAHVLINGTRYCSEKIQGGNKKLGKQLASADLMQKLIDAPASATAMSAEKNINFIGMLNNLMLKQNLEPPCYNFDFSTENGPFKCICTVTQPDDENRKTQAYGASKKNTKKEAAKRMWLLLSGELDKELLNSVESY
;
A
#
# COMPACT_ATOMS: atom_id res chain seq x y z
N MET A 1 10.73 -45.95 -6.06
CA MET A 1 12.00 -45.27 -5.77
C MET A 1 12.47 -45.75 -4.42
N GLU A 2 13.55 -46.54 -4.39
CA GLU A 2 14.12 -47.11 -3.18
C GLU A 2 14.57 -45.98 -2.25
N ASN A 3 13.89 -45.84 -1.11
CA ASN A 3 14.41 -45.10 0.03
C ASN A 3 15.56 -45.93 0.61
N THR A 4 16.75 -45.76 0.02
CA THR A 4 17.98 -46.34 0.54
C THR A 4 18.34 -45.63 1.85
N MET A 5 17.80 -46.18 2.94
CA MET A 5 18.38 -46.01 4.27
C MET A 5 19.77 -46.65 4.26
N SER A 6 20.80 -45.84 4.06
CA SER A 6 22.17 -46.18 4.43
C SER A 6 22.61 -45.21 5.52
N ALA A 7 23.20 -45.75 6.59
CA ALA A 7 23.62 -45.04 7.78
C ALA A 7 24.81 -44.07 7.57
N ASP A 8 25.25 -43.85 6.32
CA ASP A 8 26.30 -42.91 5.97
C ASP A 8 25.73 -41.63 5.37
N ARG A 9 25.78 -40.55 6.14
CA ARG A 9 25.52 -39.18 5.65
C ARG A 9 26.48 -38.90 4.47
N ILE A 10 25.94 -38.52 3.32
CA ILE A 10 26.74 -38.07 2.17
C ILE A 10 27.36 -36.69 2.47
N GLU A 11 28.57 -36.45 1.94
CA GLU A 11 29.21 -35.13 2.03
C GLU A 11 28.76 -34.23 0.87
N ILE A 12 28.29 -33.03 1.21
CA ILE A 12 27.84 -31.99 0.28
C ILE A 12 28.76 -30.77 0.43
N ASN A 13 29.18 -30.20 -0.69
CA ASN A 13 29.90 -28.93 -0.69
C ASN A 13 28.96 -27.78 -0.30
N GLY A 14 29.49 -26.70 0.25
CA GLY A 14 28.69 -25.51 0.52
C GLY A 14 29.51 -24.24 0.57
N LEU A 15 28.81 -23.11 0.47
CA LEU A 15 29.31 -21.77 0.73
C LEU A 15 28.36 -21.09 1.71
N THR A 16 28.92 -20.35 2.67
CA THR A 16 28.16 -19.47 3.57
C THR A 16 28.40 -18.02 3.14
N ILE A 17 27.35 -17.21 3.04
CA ILE A 17 27.46 -15.76 2.78
C ILE A 17 26.73 -15.00 3.89
N ASP A 18 27.49 -14.27 4.70
CA ASP A 18 26.97 -13.61 5.89
C ASP A 18 27.60 -12.23 6.10
N GLY A 19 27.21 -11.54 7.19
CA GLY A 19 27.96 -10.37 7.66
C GLY A 19 29.42 -10.73 7.95
N PRO A 20 30.37 -9.78 7.78
CA PRO A 20 31.79 -10.05 8.00
C PRO A 20 32.08 -10.58 9.41
N GLU A 21 31.43 -10.00 10.41
CA GLU A 21 31.55 -10.36 11.83
C GLU A 21 30.66 -11.54 12.26
N SER A 22 29.79 -12.04 11.37
CA SER A 22 28.89 -13.16 11.71
C SER A 22 29.70 -14.43 11.97
N ARG A 23 29.37 -15.11 13.08
CA ARG A 23 29.96 -16.41 13.44
C ARG A 23 28.91 -17.50 13.65
N ASP A 24 27.64 -17.14 13.74
CA ASP A 24 26.47 -18.01 13.86
C ASP A 24 25.90 -18.38 12.49
N LEU A 25 26.67 -19.17 11.73
CA LEU A 25 26.36 -19.55 10.35
C LEU A 25 25.41 -20.76 10.34
N ASP A 26 24.15 -20.50 9.99
CA ASP A 26 23.06 -21.49 10.05
C ASP A 26 22.94 -22.34 8.79
N ASP A 27 23.10 -21.70 7.64
CA ASP A 27 22.81 -22.23 6.32
C ASP A 27 24.00 -22.05 5.37
N ALA A 28 24.11 -22.99 4.44
CA ALA A 28 25.06 -22.93 3.33
C ALA A 28 24.37 -23.42 2.05
N PHE A 29 24.80 -22.91 0.90
CA PHE A 29 24.25 -23.34 -0.38
C PHE A 29 25.33 -23.88 -1.32
N TRP A 30 24.91 -24.71 -2.27
CA TRP A 30 25.71 -25.16 -3.39
C TRP A 30 24.83 -25.37 -4.61
N LEU A 31 25.40 -25.14 -5.79
CA LEU A 31 24.68 -25.21 -7.05
C LEU A 31 25.40 -26.14 -8.01
N GLU A 32 24.62 -27.08 -8.53
CA GLU A 32 25.04 -28.04 -9.54
C GLU A 32 24.21 -27.84 -10.80
N SER A 33 24.82 -28.08 -11.96
CA SER A 33 24.12 -28.10 -13.24
C SER A 33 23.68 -29.54 -13.50
N ASP A 34 22.38 -29.74 -13.76
CA ASP A 34 21.78 -31.04 -14.06
C ASP A 34 21.05 -30.98 -15.40
N GLY A 35 21.81 -31.13 -16.49
CA GLY A 35 21.31 -30.90 -17.85
C GLY A 35 20.79 -29.46 -18.04
N ASP A 36 19.52 -29.32 -18.42
CA ASP A 36 18.83 -28.03 -18.55
C ASP A 36 18.30 -27.48 -17.22
N MET A 37 18.38 -28.28 -16.15
CA MET A 37 17.91 -27.94 -14.82
C MET A 37 19.05 -27.44 -13.95
N THR A 38 18.70 -26.64 -12.94
CA THR A 38 19.60 -26.18 -11.90
C THR A 38 19.26 -26.89 -10.60
N LEU A 39 20.21 -27.63 -10.04
CA LEU A 39 20.04 -28.29 -8.75
C LEU A 39 20.60 -27.40 -7.64
N LEU A 40 19.71 -26.84 -6.83
CA LEU A 40 20.06 -26.04 -5.66
C LEU A 40 20.07 -26.92 -4.42
N HIS A 41 21.22 -27.00 -3.76
CA HIS A 41 21.35 -27.58 -2.43
C HIS A 41 21.40 -26.46 -1.39
N VAL A 42 20.56 -26.55 -0.37
CA VAL A 42 20.68 -25.72 0.84
C VAL A 42 20.82 -26.64 2.04
N SER A 43 21.94 -26.52 2.73
CA SER A 43 22.31 -27.31 3.89
C SER A 43 22.15 -26.47 5.15
N ILE A 44 21.29 -26.92 6.05
CA ILE A 44 21.01 -26.23 7.31
C ILE A 44 21.62 -27.05 8.45
N THR A 45 22.31 -26.39 9.38
CA THR A 45 22.91 -27.07 10.53
C THR A 45 21.88 -27.87 11.35
N ASP A 46 22.22 -29.11 11.71
CA ASP A 46 21.32 -29.98 12.48
C ASP A 46 21.43 -29.73 13.99
N VAL A 47 20.89 -28.59 14.43
CA VAL A 47 20.87 -28.18 15.84
C VAL A 47 20.10 -29.20 16.71
N SER A 48 19.13 -29.90 16.13
CA SER A 48 18.26 -30.85 16.86
C SER A 48 18.99 -32.11 17.34
N GLU A 49 20.12 -32.46 16.72
CA GLU A 49 20.97 -33.54 17.22
C GLU A 49 21.60 -33.19 18.56
N LYS A 50 22.01 -31.94 18.74
CA LYS A 50 22.71 -31.49 19.95
C LYS A 50 21.75 -31.00 21.03
N ILE A 51 20.69 -30.30 20.63
CA ILE A 51 19.73 -29.69 21.55
C ILE A 51 18.45 -30.54 21.54
N LYS A 52 18.36 -31.48 22.48
CA LYS A 52 17.20 -32.38 22.61
C LYS A 52 16.00 -31.69 23.28
N PRO A 53 14.75 -32.05 22.92
CA PRO A 53 13.56 -31.57 23.62
C PRO A 53 13.67 -31.71 25.13
N ASP A 54 13.16 -30.73 25.87
CA ASP A 54 13.09 -30.70 27.35
C ASP A 54 14.44 -30.70 28.10
N SER A 55 15.56 -30.66 27.37
CA SER A 55 16.88 -30.45 27.97
C SER A 55 17.01 -29.03 28.56
N GLU A 56 17.97 -28.83 29.47
CA GLU A 56 18.23 -27.50 30.04
C GLU A 56 18.63 -26.46 28.98
N LEU A 57 19.31 -26.88 27.91
CA LEU A 57 19.62 -26.02 26.77
C LEU A 57 18.35 -25.65 25.99
N ASP A 58 17.42 -26.59 25.83
CA ASP A 58 16.16 -26.38 25.14
C ASP A 58 15.25 -25.39 25.88
N LYS A 59 15.11 -25.56 27.20
CA LYS A 59 14.34 -24.64 28.05
C LYS A 59 14.88 -23.21 27.95
N LYS A 60 16.19 -23.03 28.03
CA LYS A 60 16.85 -21.73 27.85
C LYS A 60 16.64 -21.15 26.45
N ALA A 61 16.74 -21.98 25.41
CA ALA A 61 16.47 -21.56 24.04
C ALA A 61 15.00 -21.11 23.86
N GLN A 62 14.06 -21.83 24.46
CA GLN A 62 12.63 -21.49 24.45
C GLN A 62 12.32 -20.20 25.22
N GLU A 63 13.00 -19.97 26.35
CA GLU A 63 12.88 -18.74 27.13
C GLU A 63 13.39 -17.51 26.37
N LYS A 64 14.53 -17.64 25.66
CA LYS A 64 15.06 -16.56 24.82
C LYS A 64 14.24 -16.37 23.54
N GLY A 65 13.82 -17.47 22.93
CA GLY A 65 13.07 -17.55 21.68
C GLY A 65 13.86 -17.22 20.40
N PHE A 66 14.77 -16.26 20.46
CA PHE A 66 15.65 -15.86 19.36
C PHE A 66 16.90 -15.12 19.84
N THR A 67 17.96 -15.10 19.01
CA THR A 67 19.15 -14.29 19.23
C THR A 67 18.83 -12.80 19.10
N ARG A 68 19.28 -11.98 20.05
CA ARG A 68 19.11 -10.51 20.00
C ARG A 68 20.43 -9.88 19.56
N TYR A 69 20.43 -9.20 18.41
CA TYR A 69 21.57 -8.42 17.94
C TYR A 69 21.47 -6.98 18.48
N LEU A 70 22.53 -6.55 19.18
CA LEU A 70 22.69 -5.25 19.83
C LEU A 70 23.83 -4.48 19.16
N SER A 71 24.01 -3.21 19.51
CA SER A 71 25.09 -2.38 18.94
C SER A 71 26.49 -2.80 19.41
N ASP A 72 26.57 -3.43 20.59
CA ASP A 72 27.79 -3.84 21.28
C ASP A 72 28.03 -5.36 21.25
N GLY A 73 27.25 -6.09 20.45
CA GLY A 73 27.40 -7.55 20.28
C GLY A 73 26.07 -8.26 20.09
N ASN A 74 26.04 -9.55 20.45
CA ASN A 74 24.83 -10.38 20.38
C ASN A 74 24.51 -10.99 21.77
N ASN A 75 23.22 -11.26 21.99
CA ASN A 75 22.76 -12.11 23.08
C ASN A 75 22.16 -13.37 22.43
N PRO A 76 22.98 -14.43 22.24
CA PRO A 76 22.61 -15.56 21.40
C PRO A 76 21.56 -16.45 22.08
N MET A 77 20.67 -17.03 21.27
CA MET A 77 19.66 -17.98 21.74
C MET A 77 20.32 -19.20 22.40
N LEU A 78 21.35 -19.73 21.75
CA LEU A 78 22.19 -20.80 22.26
C LEU A 78 23.50 -20.23 22.84
N PRO A 79 24.18 -20.92 23.76
CA PRO A 79 25.50 -20.49 24.24
C PRO A 79 26.50 -20.33 23.09
N HIS A 80 27.41 -19.35 23.18
CA HIS A 80 28.43 -19.06 22.14
C HIS A 80 29.22 -20.29 21.69
N TYR A 81 29.58 -21.19 22.61
CA TYR A 81 30.25 -22.45 22.27
C TYR A 81 29.48 -23.27 21.22
N TYR A 82 28.15 -23.26 21.28
CA TYR A 82 27.31 -23.94 20.30
C TYR A 82 27.08 -23.07 19.08
N SER A 83 26.59 -21.83 19.29
CA SER A 83 26.15 -20.97 18.19
C SER A 83 27.27 -20.49 17.28
N GLU A 84 28.47 -20.25 17.81
CA GLU A 84 29.59 -19.63 17.06
C GLU A 84 30.75 -20.59 16.81
N ASN A 85 30.59 -21.86 17.21
CA ASN A 85 31.60 -22.88 17.03
C ASN A 85 30.99 -24.24 16.65
N SER A 86 30.54 -25.06 17.60
CA SER A 86 30.30 -26.48 17.31
C SER A 86 29.14 -26.75 16.34
N LEU A 87 28.13 -25.87 16.30
CA LEU A 87 26.99 -25.96 15.37
C LEU A 87 27.13 -25.04 14.17
N SER A 88 28.00 -24.04 14.24
CA SER A 88 28.22 -23.11 13.14
C SER A 88 28.91 -23.79 11.95
N LEU A 89 28.43 -23.48 10.74
CA LEU A 89 28.96 -23.99 9.47
C LEU A 89 30.27 -23.28 9.09
N LEU A 90 31.26 -23.29 9.98
CA LEU A 90 32.56 -22.65 9.79
C LEU A 90 33.31 -23.22 8.58
N GLU A 91 34.14 -22.38 7.95
CA GLU A 91 34.95 -22.75 6.80
C GLU A 91 35.91 -23.91 7.09
N GLY A 92 36.03 -24.86 6.16
CA GLY A 92 36.92 -26.02 6.26
C GLY A 92 36.45 -27.13 7.22
N GLU A 93 35.48 -26.83 8.07
CA GLU A 93 34.96 -27.72 9.09
C GLU A 93 33.84 -28.62 8.56
N ARG A 94 33.85 -29.91 8.95
CA ARG A 94 32.77 -30.84 8.66
C ARG A 94 31.66 -30.69 9.70
N ARG A 95 30.41 -30.51 9.25
CA ARG A 95 29.25 -30.31 10.14
C ARG A 95 28.07 -31.16 9.73
N ASN A 96 27.26 -31.58 10.70
CA ASN A 96 26.02 -32.31 10.47
C ASN A 96 24.95 -31.34 9.99
N THR A 97 24.33 -31.65 8.86
CA THR A 97 23.29 -30.81 8.26
C THR A 97 22.09 -31.64 7.85
N ILE A 98 20.97 -30.95 7.63
CA ILE A 98 19.88 -31.42 6.77
C ILE A 98 19.99 -30.62 5.48
N THR A 99 20.15 -31.31 4.36
CA THR A 99 20.20 -30.68 3.03
C THR A 99 18.88 -30.89 2.31
N LEU A 100 18.30 -29.79 1.85
CA LEU A 100 17.20 -29.78 0.89
C LEU A 100 17.79 -29.54 -0.50
N SER A 101 17.53 -30.47 -1.42
CA SER A 101 17.94 -30.37 -2.81
C SER A 101 16.70 -30.16 -3.68
N VAL A 102 16.68 -29.06 -4.44
CA VAL A 102 15.54 -28.66 -5.26
C VAL A 102 16.00 -28.51 -6.70
N SER A 103 15.39 -29.28 -7.61
CA SER A 103 15.58 -29.11 -9.05
C SER A 103 14.72 -27.95 -9.54
N ILE A 104 15.33 -27.06 -10.31
CA ILE A 104 14.71 -25.80 -10.76
C ILE A 104 14.88 -25.66 -12.27
N ASP A 105 13.77 -25.54 -12.98
CA ASP A 105 13.79 -25.33 -14.45
C ASP A 105 14.12 -23.87 -14.82
N GLN A 106 14.24 -23.62 -16.13
CA GLN A 106 14.53 -22.28 -16.65
C GLN A 106 13.41 -21.26 -16.37
N GLN A 107 12.19 -21.71 -16.13
CA GLN A 107 11.04 -20.89 -15.74
C GLN A 107 10.93 -20.75 -14.21
N GLY A 108 11.88 -21.29 -13.45
CA GLY A 108 11.90 -21.29 -12.00
C GLY A 108 10.81 -22.17 -11.37
N ASN A 109 10.22 -23.12 -12.10
CA ASN A 109 9.37 -24.14 -11.50
C ASN A 109 10.23 -25.15 -10.77
N ILE A 110 9.65 -25.73 -9.73
CA ILE A 110 10.35 -26.57 -8.77
C ILE A 110 9.67 -27.92 -8.65
N ASP A 111 10.50 -28.96 -8.60
CA ASP A 111 10.04 -30.31 -8.29
C ASP A 111 9.89 -30.50 -6.77
N ALA A 112 9.44 -31.70 -6.37
CA ALA A 112 9.44 -32.09 -4.97
C ALA A 112 10.88 -32.07 -4.41
N PRO A 113 11.09 -31.56 -3.18
CA PRO A 113 12.41 -31.50 -2.59
C PRO A 113 12.92 -32.89 -2.25
N LEU A 114 14.22 -33.09 -2.43
CA LEU A 114 14.93 -34.22 -1.86
C LEU A 114 15.60 -33.80 -0.56
N ILE A 115 15.09 -34.31 0.56
CA ILE A 115 15.52 -33.92 1.90
C ILE A 115 16.33 -35.07 2.50
N ARG A 116 17.57 -34.80 2.93
CA ARG A 116 18.47 -35.81 3.52
C ARG A 116 19.30 -35.27 4.66
N LYS A 117 19.66 -36.15 5.59
CA LYS A 117 20.76 -35.91 6.54
C LYS A 117 22.10 -36.04 5.81
N THR A 118 22.96 -35.05 5.96
CA THR A 118 24.22 -34.91 5.22
C THR A 118 25.35 -34.44 6.13
N TYR A 119 26.57 -34.49 5.63
CA TYR A 119 27.67 -33.69 6.13
C TYR A 119 27.91 -32.52 5.18
N LEU A 120 28.06 -31.32 5.72
CA LEU A 120 28.53 -30.18 4.95
C LEU A 120 30.04 -30.05 5.06
N LYS A 121 30.68 -29.80 3.92
CA LYS A 121 32.04 -29.24 3.85
C LYS A 121 31.94 -27.81 3.32
N ASN A 122 32.03 -26.84 4.23
CA ASN A 122 32.01 -25.42 3.84
C ASN A 122 33.33 -25.06 3.16
N LYS A 123 33.26 -24.74 1.87
CA LYS A 123 34.40 -24.41 1.02
C LYS A 123 34.94 -23.01 1.27
N ALA A 124 34.08 -22.08 1.69
CA ALA A 124 34.48 -20.71 2.01
C ALA A 124 33.40 -20.00 2.84
N LYS A 125 33.83 -19.27 3.87
CA LYS A 125 33.01 -18.25 4.53
C LYS A 125 33.22 -16.91 3.83
N LEU A 126 32.19 -16.45 3.13
CA LEU A 126 32.23 -15.20 2.39
C LEU A 126 31.41 -14.12 3.10
N SER A 127 31.91 -12.89 3.06
CA SER A 127 31.04 -11.72 3.25
C SER A 127 30.30 -11.40 1.97
N TYR A 128 29.19 -10.66 2.07
CA TYR A 128 28.45 -10.15 0.91
C TYR A 128 29.36 -9.38 -0.06
N LYS A 129 30.29 -8.57 0.47
CA LYS A 129 31.28 -7.85 -0.32
C LYS A 129 32.22 -8.79 -1.08
N GLN A 130 32.78 -9.80 -0.42
CA GLN A 130 33.68 -10.76 -1.07
C GLN A 130 32.95 -11.55 -2.17
N ALA A 131 31.71 -11.95 -1.94
CA ALA A 131 30.90 -12.62 -2.96
C ALA A 131 30.70 -11.72 -4.21
N GLU A 132 30.43 -10.43 -4.02
CA GLU A 132 30.34 -9.45 -5.12
C GLU A 132 31.67 -9.32 -5.89
N GLU A 133 32.79 -9.22 -5.18
CA GLU A 133 34.13 -9.12 -5.78
C GLU A 133 34.49 -10.38 -6.58
N ILE A 134 34.14 -11.56 -6.07
CA ILE A 134 34.34 -12.83 -6.78
C ILE A 134 33.48 -12.90 -8.05
N MET A 135 32.21 -12.47 -7.99
CA MET A 135 31.32 -12.42 -9.16
C MET A 135 31.82 -11.45 -10.26
N ARG A 136 32.76 -10.56 -9.96
CA ARG A 136 33.43 -9.68 -10.93
C ARG A 136 34.77 -10.21 -11.44
N SER A 137 35.20 -11.37 -10.95
CA SER A 137 36.52 -11.94 -11.19
C SER A 137 36.41 -13.33 -11.85
N PRO A 138 36.24 -13.42 -13.19
CA PRO A 138 36.05 -14.69 -13.90
C PRO A 138 37.11 -15.77 -13.66
N GLN A 139 38.32 -15.39 -13.22
CA GLN A 139 39.41 -16.32 -12.94
C GLN A 139 39.34 -16.94 -11.54
N HIS A 140 38.45 -16.47 -10.67
CA HIS A 140 38.33 -16.98 -9.31
C HIS A 140 37.64 -18.36 -9.33
N PRO A 141 38.12 -19.38 -8.58
CA PRO A 141 37.55 -20.74 -8.61
C PRO A 141 36.05 -20.82 -8.24
N LEU A 142 35.55 -19.87 -7.44
CA LEU A 142 34.15 -19.77 -7.04
C LEU A 142 33.30 -18.87 -7.96
N TYR A 143 33.86 -18.33 -9.04
CA TYR A 143 33.15 -17.44 -9.95
C TYR A 143 31.88 -18.10 -10.51
N ASP A 144 32.01 -19.29 -11.09
CA ASP A 144 30.91 -19.96 -11.78
C ASP A 144 29.73 -20.26 -10.84
N VAL A 145 30.01 -20.80 -9.65
CA VAL A 145 28.97 -21.14 -8.68
C VAL A 145 28.24 -19.88 -8.20
N LEU A 146 28.97 -18.80 -7.85
CA LEU A 146 28.35 -17.56 -7.37
C LEU A 146 27.59 -16.82 -8.48
N ASN A 147 28.15 -16.75 -9.68
CA ASN A 147 27.51 -16.08 -10.81
C ASN A 147 26.21 -16.81 -11.22
N LYS A 148 26.23 -18.15 -11.28
CA LYS A 148 25.01 -18.95 -11.50
C LYS A 148 24.00 -18.80 -10.37
N SER A 149 24.47 -18.72 -9.11
CA SER A 149 23.62 -18.47 -7.94
C SER A 149 22.89 -17.14 -8.04
N HIS A 150 23.61 -16.10 -8.43
CA HIS A 150 23.05 -14.77 -8.63
C HIS A 150 22.00 -14.74 -9.73
N GLN A 151 22.29 -15.34 -10.89
CA GLN A 151 21.33 -15.46 -11.99
C GLN A 151 20.06 -16.21 -11.58
N LEU A 152 20.20 -17.32 -10.86
CA LEU A 152 19.05 -18.07 -10.35
C LEU A 152 18.23 -17.21 -9.37
N ALA A 153 18.89 -16.55 -8.42
CA ALA A 153 18.23 -15.70 -7.44
C ALA A 153 17.47 -14.53 -8.10
N GLN A 154 18.04 -13.91 -9.14
CA GLN A 154 17.33 -12.88 -9.92
C GLN A 154 16.06 -13.44 -10.57
N ARG A 155 16.12 -14.62 -11.20
CA ARG A 155 14.93 -15.26 -11.77
C ARG A 155 13.86 -15.58 -10.72
N LEU A 156 14.27 -16.08 -9.55
CA LEU A 156 13.36 -16.37 -8.43
C LEU A 156 12.69 -15.09 -7.92
N PHE A 157 13.46 -14.02 -7.74
CA PHE A 157 12.96 -12.71 -7.34
C PHE A 157 11.93 -12.16 -8.33
N GLU A 158 12.25 -12.19 -9.63
CA GLU A 158 11.34 -11.73 -10.69
C GLU A 158 10.05 -12.55 -10.74
N LYS A 159 10.16 -13.89 -10.66
CA LYS A 159 9.00 -14.78 -10.61
C LYS A 159 8.11 -14.47 -9.40
N ARG A 160 8.70 -14.29 -8.23
CA ARG A 160 7.98 -13.95 -6.99
C ARG A 160 7.27 -12.59 -7.11
N ARG A 161 7.94 -11.60 -7.68
CA ARG A 161 7.35 -10.28 -7.96
C ARG A 161 6.20 -10.35 -8.97
N ASN A 162 6.38 -11.09 -10.07
CA ASN A 162 5.35 -11.28 -11.09
C ASN A 162 4.14 -12.04 -10.56
N ASN A 163 4.36 -12.96 -9.62
CA ASN A 163 3.29 -13.63 -8.88
C ASN A 163 2.64 -12.73 -7.83
N GLY A 164 3.01 -11.45 -7.74
CA GLY A 164 2.37 -10.44 -6.91
C GLY A 164 2.99 -10.23 -5.54
N ALA A 165 4.16 -10.79 -5.24
CA ALA A 165 4.83 -10.50 -3.98
C ALA A 165 5.23 -9.02 -3.88
N ILE A 166 5.17 -8.49 -2.67
CA ILE A 166 5.74 -7.20 -2.32
C ILE A 166 7.25 -7.42 -2.16
N ALA A 167 7.97 -7.33 -3.28
CA ALA A 167 9.39 -7.60 -3.38
C ALA A 167 10.11 -6.36 -3.92
N LEU A 168 10.99 -5.77 -3.12
CA LEU A 168 11.84 -4.66 -3.53
C LEU A 168 13.29 -5.05 -3.41
N TYR A 169 14.09 -4.66 -4.39
CA TYR A 169 15.52 -4.82 -4.38
C TYR A 169 16.12 -3.76 -5.33
N ASP A 170 16.36 -2.56 -4.81
CA ASP A 170 16.95 -1.44 -5.52
C ASP A 170 18.09 -0.86 -4.68
N LEU A 171 19.29 -1.39 -4.93
CA LEU A 171 20.51 -0.99 -4.25
C LEU A 171 20.89 0.47 -4.56
N ASN A 172 20.57 0.99 -5.75
CA ASN A 172 20.84 2.39 -6.10
C ASN A 172 20.03 3.36 -5.23
N LYS A 173 18.87 2.90 -4.73
CA LYS A 173 18.00 3.67 -3.84
C LYS A 173 18.15 3.30 -2.38
N GLY A 174 19.01 2.34 -2.06
CA GLY A 174 19.19 1.80 -0.71
C GLY A 174 17.90 1.19 -0.16
N ILE A 175 17.17 0.39 -0.97
CA ILE A 175 15.92 -0.25 -0.52
C ILE A 175 15.94 -1.73 -0.88
N ALA A 176 15.58 -2.58 0.08
CA ALA A 176 15.13 -3.93 -0.23
C ALA A 176 13.99 -4.38 0.68
N THR A 177 13.40 -5.52 0.36
CA THR A 177 12.53 -6.26 1.28
C THR A 177 13.30 -7.36 1.98
N SER A 178 13.02 -7.60 3.26
CA SER A 178 13.52 -8.76 4.01
C SER A 178 12.87 -10.09 3.59
N GLU A 179 13.33 -11.19 4.19
CA GLU A 179 12.74 -12.54 4.08
C GLU A 179 11.26 -12.61 4.51
N ASP A 180 10.78 -11.70 5.37
CA ASP A 180 9.37 -11.58 5.80
C ASP A 180 8.58 -10.61 4.87
N GLY A 181 9.19 -10.12 3.77
CA GLY A 181 8.59 -9.16 2.85
C GLY A 181 8.41 -7.74 3.42
N VAL A 182 9.13 -7.41 4.50
CA VAL A 182 9.13 -6.06 5.10
C VAL A 182 10.15 -5.18 4.38
N ILE A 183 9.74 -4.00 3.92
CA ILE A 183 10.65 -3.01 3.31
C ILE A 183 11.64 -2.49 4.35
N GLN A 184 12.91 -2.44 3.95
CA GLN A 184 14.05 -1.97 4.72
C GLN A 184 14.85 -0.97 3.89
N GLN A 185 15.47 -0.03 4.59
CA GLN A 185 16.48 0.86 4.02
C GLN A 185 17.84 0.18 4.21
N ILE A 186 18.58 0.05 3.12
CA ILE A 186 19.94 -0.48 3.11
C ILE A 186 20.89 0.71 3.02
N SER A 187 21.94 0.68 3.82
CA SER A 187 23.03 1.64 3.74
C SER A 187 23.81 1.47 2.42
N ALA A 188 24.42 2.55 1.92
CA ALA A 188 25.16 2.48 0.65
C ALA A 188 26.36 1.51 0.73
N ASP A 189 26.96 1.38 1.91
CA ASP A 189 28.10 0.51 2.22
C ASP A 189 27.74 -0.97 2.38
N GLU A 190 26.46 -1.29 2.56
CA GLU A 190 25.92 -2.67 2.63
C GLU A 190 25.17 -3.08 1.34
N SER A 191 25.25 -2.28 0.28
CA SER A 191 24.48 -2.51 -0.95
C SER A 191 25.21 -3.44 -1.93
N TYR A 192 25.18 -4.75 -1.67
CA TYR A 192 25.77 -5.78 -2.56
C TYR A 192 24.72 -6.62 -3.29
N ASN A 193 24.94 -6.97 -4.56
CA ASN A 193 24.02 -7.82 -5.31
C ASN A 193 23.98 -9.26 -4.77
N SER A 194 25.02 -9.67 -4.05
CA SER A 194 25.09 -10.96 -3.37
C SER A 194 24.02 -11.17 -2.29
N HIS A 195 23.42 -10.11 -1.72
CA HIS A 195 22.35 -10.27 -0.71
C HIS A 195 21.11 -10.98 -1.28
N ILE A 196 20.78 -10.76 -2.56
CA ILE A 196 19.63 -11.40 -3.21
C ILE A 196 19.76 -12.93 -3.25
N ILE A 197 21.00 -13.45 -3.26
CA ILE A 197 21.27 -14.89 -3.33
C ILE A 197 20.72 -15.58 -2.10
N ILE A 198 21.21 -15.19 -0.93
CA ILE A 198 20.79 -15.77 0.34
C ILE A 198 19.30 -15.52 0.57
N GLN A 199 18.83 -14.30 0.30
CA GLN A 199 17.41 -13.96 0.48
C GLN A 199 16.49 -14.90 -0.31
N GLU A 200 16.68 -15.03 -1.62
CA GLU A 200 15.76 -15.83 -2.45
C GLU A 200 15.93 -17.33 -2.21
N PHE A 201 17.13 -17.81 -1.90
CA PHE A 201 17.33 -19.21 -1.56
C PHE A 201 16.64 -19.56 -0.24
N MET A 202 16.78 -18.72 0.79
CA MET A 202 16.10 -18.97 2.07
C MET A 202 14.58 -18.87 1.94
N ILE A 203 14.05 -17.88 1.21
CA ILE A 203 12.61 -17.79 0.93
C ILE A 203 12.12 -19.06 0.21
N LEU A 204 12.85 -19.51 -0.83
CA LEU A 204 12.50 -20.71 -1.57
C LEU A 204 12.48 -21.94 -0.65
N ILE A 205 13.52 -22.19 0.12
CA ILE A 205 13.59 -23.35 1.02
C ILE A 205 12.48 -23.32 2.07
N ASN A 206 12.25 -22.16 2.68
CA ASN A 206 11.17 -21.95 3.65
C ASN A 206 9.77 -22.17 3.05
N GLN A 207 9.57 -21.83 1.78
CA GLN A 207 8.34 -22.12 1.05
C GLN A 207 8.21 -23.62 0.74
N VAL A 208 9.27 -24.22 0.21
CA VAL A 208 9.28 -25.63 -0.21
C VAL A 208 9.03 -26.55 0.98
N ILE A 209 9.68 -26.30 2.11
CA ILE A 209 9.49 -27.11 3.30
C ILE A 209 8.10 -26.90 3.92
N ALA A 210 7.54 -25.68 3.85
CA ALA A 210 6.18 -25.43 4.32
C ALA A 210 5.15 -26.23 3.51
N ARG A 211 5.33 -26.28 2.19
CA ARG A 211 4.51 -27.10 1.30
C ARG A 211 4.68 -28.59 1.62
N PHE A 212 5.92 -29.05 1.78
CA PHE A 212 6.21 -30.44 2.14
C PHE A 212 5.53 -30.86 3.45
N PHE A 213 5.57 -30.02 4.49
CA PHE A 213 4.87 -30.27 5.75
C PHE A 213 3.36 -30.39 5.55
N ALA A 214 2.76 -29.47 4.79
CA ALA A 214 1.34 -29.48 4.52
C ALA A 214 0.89 -30.70 3.70
N GLU A 215 1.66 -31.09 2.68
CA GLU A 215 1.35 -32.23 1.79
C GLU A 215 1.53 -33.59 2.48
N ASN A 216 2.36 -33.67 3.51
CA ASN A 216 2.63 -34.91 4.26
C ASN A 216 1.99 -34.90 5.66
N ASP A 217 1.05 -33.99 5.93
CA ASP A 217 0.35 -33.85 7.22
C ASP A 217 1.28 -33.75 8.44
N ILE A 218 2.46 -33.14 8.28
CA ILE A 218 3.43 -32.91 9.35
C ILE A 218 3.02 -31.65 10.12
N PRO A 219 2.67 -31.73 11.41
CA PRO A 219 2.43 -30.56 12.24
C PRO A 219 3.70 -29.71 12.34
N GLY A 220 3.62 -28.43 12.00
CA GLY A 220 4.72 -27.48 12.10
C GLY A 220 4.22 -26.10 12.49
N LEU A 221 5.13 -25.19 12.80
CA LEU A 221 4.82 -23.78 13.01
C LEU A 221 5.03 -22.99 11.73
N TYR A 222 3.93 -22.50 11.16
CA TYR A 222 3.92 -21.65 9.98
C TYR A 222 4.14 -20.19 10.35
N ARG A 223 4.76 -19.44 9.44
CA ARG A 223 5.01 -18.00 9.52
C ARG A 223 3.90 -17.28 8.78
N ASN A 224 2.79 -17.02 9.46
CA ASN A 224 1.63 -16.35 8.88
C ASN A 224 1.84 -14.84 8.86
N HIS A 225 1.37 -14.18 7.80
CA HIS A 225 1.38 -12.74 7.66
C HIS A 225 0.09 -12.32 6.98
N THR A 226 -0.75 -11.54 7.65
CA THR A 226 -2.05 -11.10 7.13
C THR A 226 -2.10 -9.58 6.93
N SER A 227 -3.03 -9.09 6.13
CA SER A 227 -3.32 -7.66 6.00
C SER A 227 -4.46 -7.24 6.92
N LYS A 228 -4.52 -5.96 7.27
CA LYS A 228 -5.67 -5.35 7.93
C LYS A 228 -6.83 -5.22 6.94
N ALA A 229 -8.06 -5.21 7.46
CA ALA A 229 -9.28 -5.07 6.65
C ALA A 229 -9.33 -3.79 5.78
N VAL A 230 -8.59 -2.75 6.18
CA VAL A 230 -8.49 -1.47 5.45
C VAL A 230 -7.45 -1.48 4.34
N ALA A 231 -6.73 -2.59 4.13
CA ALA A 231 -5.71 -2.68 3.09
C ALA A 231 -6.37 -2.57 1.70
N PRO A 232 -5.81 -1.77 0.78
CA PRO A 232 -6.31 -1.71 -0.59
C PRO A 232 -6.02 -3.04 -1.32
N GLU A 233 -6.66 -3.22 -2.47
CA GLU A 233 -6.44 -4.39 -3.32
C GLU A 233 -4.96 -4.54 -3.71
N ARG A 234 -4.51 -5.79 -3.83
CA ARG A 234 -3.11 -6.14 -4.09
C ARG A 234 -2.56 -5.47 -5.35
N GLU A 235 -3.35 -5.42 -6.42
CA GLU A 235 -2.94 -4.76 -7.68
C GLU A 235 -2.67 -3.27 -7.48
N THR A 236 -3.43 -2.60 -6.61
CA THR A 236 -3.20 -1.19 -6.28
C THR A 236 -1.90 -1.02 -5.49
N LEU A 237 -1.62 -1.92 -4.53
CA LEU A 237 -0.36 -1.91 -3.78
C LEU A 237 0.85 -2.11 -4.69
N LEU A 238 0.77 -3.04 -5.63
CA LEU A 238 1.87 -3.31 -6.58
C LEU A 238 2.09 -2.14 -7.53
N LYS A 239 1.02 -1.48 -8.00
CA LYS A 239 1.14 -0.24 -8.78
C LYS A 239 1.83 0.87 -8.00
N ASP A 240 1.51 1.04 -6.71
CA ASP A 240 2.18 2.03 -5.86
C ASP A 240 3.69 1.71 -5.74
N VAL A 241 4.03 0.43 -5.54
CA VAL A 241 5.42 -0.04 -5.49
C VAL A 241 6.16 0.23 -6.81
N ASP A 242 5.55 -0.11 -7.95
CA ASP A 242 6.13 0.11 -9.28
C ASP A 242 6.35 1.59 -9.58
N ASN A 243 5.39 2.45 -9.20
CA ASN A 243 5.50 3.90 -9.37
C ASN A 243 6.69 4.47 -8.57
N LEU A 244 6.93 3.95 -7.36
CA LEU A 244 8.06 4.40 -6.53
C LEU A 244 9.41 3.93 -7.06
N MET A 245 9.45 2.70 -7.57
CA MET A 245 10.61 2.17 -8.26
C MET A 245 10.98 2.97 -9.52
N LYS A 246 10.06 3.74 -10.10
CA LYS A 246 10.36 4.65 -11.22
C LYS A 246 10.88 6.03 -10.80
N ILE A 247 10.44 6.54 -9.64
CA ILE A 247 10.59 7.97 -9.30
C ILE A 247 11.83 8.26 -8.44
N GLY A 248 12.30 7.31 -7.61
CA GLY A 248 13.60 7.43 -6.93
C GLY A 248 13.68 8.45 -5.77
N ASP A 249 12.55 8.88 -5.24
CA ASP A 249 12.45 9.91 -4.20
C ASP A 249 12.37 9.29 -2.78
N SER A 250 13.41 9.52 -1.97
CA SER A 250 13.56 9.03 -0.58
C SER A 250 12.38 9.41 0.33
N GLU A 251 11.74 10.55 0.12
CA GLU A 251 10.59 10.98 0.93
C GLU A 251 9.36 10.11 0.64
N ARG A 252 9.15 9.78 -0.63
CA ARG A 252 8.03 8.91 -1.05
C ARG A 252 8.25 7.47 -0.63
N ILE A 253 9.49 7.00 -0.60
CA ILE A 253 9.86 5.67 -0.07
C ILE A 253 9.46 5.57 1.40
N ASN A 254 9.83 6.57 2.21
CA ASN A 254 9.43 6.63 3.62
C ASN A 254 7.90 6.65 3.79
N THR A 255 7.20 7.36 2.91
CA THR A 255 5.73 7.39 2.90
C THR A 255 5.14 6.02 2.58
N LEU A 256 5.72 5.26 1.64
CA LEU A 256 5.29 3.90 1.33
C LEU A 256 5.54 2.95 2.50
N VAL A 257 6.73 3.01 3.10
CA VAL A 257 7.06 2.20 4.28
C VAL A 257 6.03 2.45 5.38
N GLN A 258 5.69 3.72 5.65
CA GLN A 258 4.64 4.06 6.62
C GLN A 258 3.28 3.53 6.21
N LYS A 259 2.90 3.66 4.94
CA LYS A 259 1.65 3.11 4.40
C LYS A 259 1.57 1.60 4.63
N PHE A 260 2.65 0.87 4.35
CA PHE A 260 2.74 -0.58 4.54
C PHE A 260 2.63 -1.00 6.00
N MET A 261 3.28 -0.28 6.91
CA MET A 261 3.11 -0.48 8.35
C MET A 261 1.68 -0.23 8.84
N LEU A 262 0.92 0.62 8.15
CA LEU A 262 -0.49 0.88 8.47
C LEU A 262 -1.43 -0.20 7.93
N ILE A 263 -1.09 -0.92 6.86
CA ILE A 263 -1.95 -1.94 6.24
C ILE A 263 -1.60 -3.38 6.61
N PHE A 264 -0.38 -3.67 7.04
CA PHE A 264 0.03 -5.04 7.41
C PHE A 264 -0.19 -5.32 8.88
N ASN A 265 -0.60 -6.55 9.19
CA ASN A 265 -0.50 -7.09 10.54
C ASN A 265 0.92 -7.56 10.79
N LYS A 266 1.28 -7.71 12.07
CA LYS A 266 2.56 -8.35 12.41
C LYS A 266 2.47 -9.83 12.04
N ALA A 267 3.50 -10.34 11.35
CA ALA A 267 3.60 -11.76 11.09
C ALA A 267 3.79 -12.56 12.40
N SER A 268 3.13 -13.70 12.50
CA SER A 268 3.03 -14.56 13.70
C SER A 268 3.34 -16.03 13.37
N TYR A 269 3.69 -16.79 14.40
CA TYR A 269 3.81 -18.24 14.33
C TYR A 269 2.54 -18.94 14.82
N ASP A 270 1.94 -19.81 14.02
CA ASP A 270 0.79 -20.66 14.39
C ASP A 270 0.86 -22.00 13.61
N PRO A 271 0.36 -23.12 14.17
CA PRO A 271 0.24 -24.36 13.41
C PRO A 271 -0.83 -24.33 12.30
N ILE A 272 -1.77 -23.38 12.33
CA ILE A 272 -2.75 -23.18 11.26
C ILE A 272 -2.13 -22.35 10.14
N ILE A 273 -2.27 -22.79 8.90
CA ILE A 273 -1.81 -22.07 7.70
C ILE A 273 -2.81 -20.98 7.35
N GLU A 274 -2.38 -19.71 7.39
CA GLU A 274 -3.16 -18.58 6.86
C GLU A 274 -2.52 -17.97 5.61
N GLY A 275 -1.30 -18.39 5.29
CA GLY A 275 -0.47 -17.84 4.23
C GLY A 275 0.32 -16.60 4.65
N HIS A 276 1.13 -16.12 3.71
CA HIS A 276 2.05 -15.03 3.93
C HIS A 276 1.82 -13.90 2.92
N TYR A 277 1.09 -12.87 3.35
CA TYR A 277 0.57 -11.78 2.53
C TYR A 277 1.66 -11.03 1.75
N ALA A 278 2.74 -10.58 2.40
CA ALA A 278 3.77 -9.79 1.71
C ALA A 278 4.52 -10.62 0.63
N LEU A 279 4.94 -11.84 0.96
CA LEU A 279 5.58 -12.76 0.01
C LEU A 279 4.63 -13.35 -1.05
N ASN A 280 3.32 -13.21 -0.88
CA ASN A 280 2.28 -13.88 -1.68
C ASN A 280 2.39 -15.41 -1.72
N LEU A 281 2.66 -16.04 -0.58
CA LEU A 281 2.81 -17.48 -0.49
C LEU A 281 1.63 -18.11 0.26
N PRO A 282 1.07 -19.24 -0.22
CA PRO A 282 -0.04 -19.93 0.46
C PRO A 282 0.41 -20.58 1.78
N ALA A 283 1.66 -21.03 1.84
CA ALA A 283 2.29 -21.55 3.05
C ALA A 283 3.74 -21.06 3.10
N TYR A 284 4.18 -20.70 4.30
CA TYR A 284 5.55 -20.25 4.57
C TYR A 284 5.88 -20.61 6.02
N MET A 285 7.10 -21.06 6.29
CA MET A 285 7.59 -21.31 7.65
C MET A 285 9.05 -20.91 7.76
N HIS A 286 9.59 -20.88 8.96
CA HIS A 286 11.03 -20.71 9.14
C HIS A 286 11.67 -22.04 9.52
N ILE A 287 12.72 -22.43 8.80
CA ILE A 287 13.58 -23.56 9.14
C ILE A 287 15.08 -23.26 8.95
N THR A 288 15.42 -22.22 8.19
CA THR A 288 16.78 -21.94 7.72
C THR A 288 17.70 -21.30 8.77
N SER A 289 17.25 -21.08 10.01
CA SER A 289 18.10 -20.44 11.04
C SER A 289 17.92 -20.98 12.46
N PRO A 290 18.12 -22.30 12.69
CA PRO A 290 17.88 -22.97 13.97
C PRO A 290 18.86 -22.60 15.10
N ILE A 291 20.03 -22.02 14.82
CA ILE A 291 20.96 -21.50 15.84
C ILE A 291 20.35 -20.27 16.54
N ARG A 292 19.62 -19.44 15.79
CA ARG A 292 19.16 -18.11 16.24
C ARG A 292 17.64 -17.95 16.33
N ARG A 293 16.85 -18.93 15.90
CA ARG A 293 15.38 -18.92 15.99
C ARG A 293 14.86 -20.25 16.57
N TYR A 294 14.12 -20.19 17.68
CA TYR A 294 13.61 -21.40 18.34
C TYR A 294 12.56 -22.14 17.50
N VAL A 295 11.78 -21.40 16.71
CA VAL A 295 10.76 -21.99 15.83
C VAL A 295 11.39 -22.88 14.76
N ASP A 296 12.52 -22.45 14.19
CA ASP A 296 13.27 -23.24 13.23
C ASP A 296 13.77 -24.54 13.86
N LEU A 297 14.27 -24.51 15.10
CA LEU A 297 14.65 -25.72 15.84
C LEU A 297 13.44 -26.65 16.09
N VAL A 298 12.27 -26.10 16.39
CA VAL A 298 11.03 -26.89 16.56
C VAL A 298 10.61 -27.54 15.25
N ASN A 299 10.58 -26.80 14.15
CA ASN A 299 10.26 -27.33 12.83
C ASN A 299 11.30 -28.37 12.38
N MET A 300 12.59 -28.13 12.64
CA MET A 300 13.68 -29.06 12.37
C MET A 300 13.49 -30.39 13.08
N ARG A 301 13.04 -30.37 14.34
CA ARG A 301 12.75 -31.59 15.12
C ARG A 301 11.60 -32.39 14.53
N GLN A 302 10.52 -31.73 14.09
CA GLN A 302 9.41 -32.40 13.41
C GLN A 302 9.87 -33.04 12.10
N LEU A 303 10.65 -32.30 11.30
CA LEU A 303 11.23 -32.82 10.06
C LEU A 303 12.13 -34.02 10.32
N ASN A 304 13.04 -33.93 11.29
CA ASN A 304 13.96 -35.01 11.59
C ASN A 304 13.25 -36.28 12.04
N ALA A 305 12.27 -36.16 12.94
CA ALA A 305 11.49 -37.30 13.39
C ALA A 305 10.75 -37.96 12.22
N PHE A 306 10.16 -37.17 11.33
CA PHE A 306 9.51 -37.67 10.12
C PHE A 306 10.48 -38.42 9.19
N LEU A 307 11.69 -37.86 8.95
CA LEU A 307 12.68 -38.47 8.07
C LEU A 307 13.25 -39.80 8.61
N THR A 308 13.22 -40.01 9.93
CA THR A 308 13.69 -41.23 10.58
C THR A 308 12.57 -42.19 10.98
N ASP A 309 11.33 -41.92 10.57
CA ASP A 309 10.14 -42.68 10.96
C ASP A 309 9.99 -42.80 12.49
N GLU A 310 10.41 -41.74 13.21
CA GLU A 310 10.25 -41.61 14.65
C GLU A 310 8.95 -40.88 15.00
N LYS A 311 8.47 -41.08 16.23
CA LYS A 311 7.31 -40.34 16.73
C LYS A 311 7.59 -38.84 16.74
N LEU A 312 6.70 -38.08 16.10
CA LEU A 312 6.76 -36.62 16.08
C LEU A 312 6.77 -36.04 17.51
N PRO A 313 7.74 -35.19 17.86
CA PRO A 313 7.91 -34.69 19.23
C PRO A 313 6.81 -33.74 19.69
N TYR A 314 6.11 -33.06 18.78
CA TYR A 314 5.11 -32.04 19.14
C TYR A 314 3.75 -32.30 18.50
N SER A 315 2.71 -32.22 19.32
CA SER A 315 1.31 -32.17 18.85
C SER A 315 0.94 -30.77 18.36
N ASN A 316 -0.16 -30.63 17.61
CA ASN A 316 -0.70 -29.33 17.19
C ASN A 316 -1.00 -28.40 18.38
N GLU A 317 -1.46 -28.93 19.51
CA GLU A 317 -1.71 -28.14 20.72
C GLU A 317 -0.40 -27.62 21.33
N ALA A 318 0.62 -28.48 21.45
CA ALA A 318 1.94 -28.09 21.92
C ALA A 318 2.57 -27.02 21.02
N LEU A 319 2.47 -27.19 19.70
CA LEU A 319 2.93 -26.20 18.72
C LEU A 319 2.19 -24.88 18.88
N ARG A 320 0.86 -24.88 19.06
CA ARG A 320 0.09 -23.65 19.31
C ARG A 320 0.59 -22.89 20.55
N LEU A 321 0.87 -23.60 21.64
CA LEU A 321 1.40 -22.99 22.87
C LEU A 321 2.81 -22.40 22.66
N ILE A 322 3.68 -23.14 21.96
CA ILE A 322 5.02 -22.65 21.59
C ILE A 322 4.91 -21.40 20.72
N GLY A 323 4.10 -21.44 19.65
CA GLY A 323 3.87 -20.31 18.75
C GLY A 323 3.40 -19.06 19.50
N LYS A 324 2.41 -19.22 20.39
CA LYS A 324 1.93 -18.13 21.26
C LYS A 324 3.05 -17.55 22.13
N LYS A 325 3.83 -18.40 22.82
CA LYS A 325 4.94 -17.97 23.67
C LYS A 325 5.98 -17.18 22.88
N ILE A 326 6.44 -17.69 21.74
CA ILE A 326 7.43 -17.03 20.89
C ILE A 326 6.92 -15.71 20.32
N ASN A 327 5.66 -15.66 19.87
CA ASN A 327 5.03 -14.43 19.42
C ASN A 327 5.01 -13.36 20.53
N THR A 328 4.63 -13.75 21.76
CA THR A 328 4.65 -12.84 22.92
C THR A 328 6.06 -12.30 23.19
N ILE A 329 7.08 -13.17 23.22
CA ILE A 329 8.48 -12.74 23.43
C ILE A 329 8.91 -11.73 22.33
N LYS A 330 8.61 -12.03 21.06
CA LYS A 330 8.96 -11.16 19.92
C LYS A 330 8.27 -9.80 20.02
N TYR A 331 6.98 -9.78 20.38
CA TYR A 331 6.22 -8.53 20.51
C TYR A 331 6.64 -7.69 21.70
N SER A 332 6.91 -8.30 22.85
CA SER A 332 7.42 -7.59 24.04
C SER A 332 8.78 -6.95 23.74
N TYR A 333 9.71 -7.71 23.15
CA TYR A 333 11.03 -7.18 22.79
C TYR A 333 10.96 -6.01 21.80
N GLN A 334 10.12 -6.10 20.76
CA GLN A 334 9.92 -4.98 19.82
C GLN A 334 9.35 -3.73 20.52
N LYS A 335 8.43 -3.92 21.47
CA LYS A 335 7.84 -2.82 22.23
C LYS A 335 8.87 -2.17 23.15
N GLU A 336 9.64 -2.97 23.88
CA GLU A 336 10.73 -2.52 24.75
C GLU A 336 11.80 -1.76 23.96
N LYS A 337 12.29 -2.32 22.84
CA LYS A 337 13.24 -1.67 21.93
C LYS A 337 12.70 -0.32 21.45
N SER A 338 11.44 -0.26 21.00
CA SER A 338 10.82 0.99 20.57
C SER A 338 10.72 2.02 21.69
N SER A 339 10.37 1.60 22.91
CA SER A 339 10.29 2.48 24.08
C SER A 339 11.65 3.00 24.51
N PHE A 340 12.69 2.14 24.51
CA PHE A 340 14.07 2.50 24.84
C PHE A 340 14.60 3.61 23.94
N PHE A 341 14.54 3.42 22.61
CA PHE A 341 15.01 4.45 21.66
C PHE A 341 14.18 5.74 21.69
N LYS A 342 12.88 5.66 22.03
CA LYS A 342 12.07 6.86 22.26
C LYS A 342 12.50 7.60 23.52
N GLY A 343 12.88 6.89 24.58
CA GLY A 343 13.43 7.45 25.81
C GLY A 343 14.76 8.17 25.56
N GLN A 344 15.71 7.49 24.92
CA GLN A 344 17.01 8.05 24.58
C GLN A 344 16.89 9.31 23.69
N ALA A 345 16.07 9.24 22.64
CA ALA A 345 15.82 10.40 21.79
C ALA A 345 15.14 11.55 22.55
N HIS A 346 14.30 11.25 23.55
CA HIS A 346 13.70 12.28 24.40
C HIS A 346 14.75 12.95 25.29
N GLU A 347 15.64 12.18 25.92
CA GLU A 347 16.73 12.69 26.75
C GLU A 347 17.72 13.54 25.94
N GLN A 348 18.15 13.07 24.77
CA GLN A 348 18.98 13.83 23.85
C GLN A 348 18.33 15.17 23.45
N ASN A 349 17.04 15.15 23.13
CA ASN A 349 16.31 16.39 22.84
C ASN A 349 16.29 17.33 24.05
N LEU A 350 16.14 16.83 25.27
CA LEU A 350 16.19 17.68 26.47
C LEU A 350 17.58 18.28 26.70
N GLU A 351 18.64 17.51 26.44
CA GLU A 351 20.02 17.98 26.53
C GLU A 351 20.28 19.11 25.52
N ILE A 352 19.90 18.92 24.26
CA ILE A 352 19.98 19.93 23.20
C ILE A 352 19.24 21.22 23.61
N LEU A 353 18.03 21.08 24.16
CA LEU A 353 17.22 22.23 24.59
C LEU A 353 17.80 22.96 25.81
N ASN A 354 18.45 22.24 26.73
CA ASN A 354 19.02 22.82 27.94
C ASN A 354 20.38 23.47 27.71
N ASN A 355 21.17 22.94 26.78
CA ASN A 355 22.55 23.36 26.54
C ASN A 355 22.72 24.25 25.30
N ASN A 356 21.63 24.57 24.58
CA ASN A 356 21.65 25.37 23.33
C ASN A 356 22.72 24.85 22.35
N ILE A 357 22.70 23.55 22.07
CA ILE A 357 23.66 22.89 21.20
C ILE A 357 23.49 23.40 19.75
N ASP A 358 24.57 23.40 18.97
CA ASP A 358 24.51 23.71 17.53
C ASP A 358 23.63 22.69 16.78
N LEU A 359 22.81 23.19 15.86
CA LEU A 359 21.84 22.43 15.07
C LEU A 359 22.17 22.44 13.57
N SER A 360 23.34 22.96 13.19
CA SER A 360 23.77 23.08 11.80
C SER A 360 23.71 21.74 11.05
N THR A 361 24.19 20.66 11.67
CA THR A 361 24.27 19.30 11.08
C THR A 361 23.06 18.41 11.38
N MET A 362 21.99 18.96 11.97
CA MET A 362 20.83 18.15 12.36
C MET A 362 19.97 17.75 11.15
N GLU A 363 19.64 16.47 11.08
CA GLU A 363 18.71 15.89 10.10
C GLU A 363 17.25 16.33 10.34
N ASP A 364 16.47 16.51 9.27
CA ASP A 364 15.08 17.01 9.33
C ASP A 364 14.16 16.15 10.21
N LYS A 365 14.38 14.83 10.24
CA LYS A 365 13.60 13.89 11.05
C LYS A 365 13.79 14.13 12.55
N ASP A 366 15.00 14.51 12.96
CA ASP A 366 15.31 14.77 14.36
C ASP A 366 14.92 16.20 14.73
N PHE A 367 15.00 17.15 13.79
CA PHE A 367 14.45 18.49 13.95
C PHE A 367 12.97 18.47 14.34
N TYR A 368 12.12 17.66 13.67
CA TYR A 368 10.70 17.57 14.05
C TYR A 368 10.50 17.10 15.50
N ARG A 369 11.28 16.10 15.94
CA ARG A 369 11.19 15.55 17.30
C ARG A 369 11.64 16.58 18.33
N LEU A 370 12.69 17.33 18.02
CA LEU A 370 13.19 18.42 18.84
C LEU A 370 12.13 19.54 18.94
N LEU A 371 11.60 20.02 17.81
CA LEU A 371 10.55 21.04 17.76
C LEU A 371 9.33 20.64 18.59
N LYS A 372 8.88 19.39 18.46
CA LYS A 372 7.75 18.87 19.24
C LYS A 372 8.05 18.86 20.75
N THR A 373 9.26 18.46 21.13
CA THR A 373 9.70 18.43 22.54
C THR A 373 9.82 19.84 23.10
N ALA A 374 10.39 20.77 22.33
CA ALA A 374 10.53 22.20 22.62
C ALA A 374 9.17 22.85 22.87
N ALA A 375 8.22 22.65 21.95
CA ALA A 375 6.86 23.16 22.07
C ALA A 375 6.15 22.61 23.32
N TYR A 376 6.24 21.30 23.58
CA TYR A 376 5.62 20.67 24.74
C TYR A 376 6.23 21.13 26.07
N LYS A 377 7.56 21.31 26.13
CA LYS A 377 8.26 21.82 27.32
C LYS A 377 8.24 23.35 27.42
N ASN A 378 7.67 24.04 26.42
CA ASN A 378 7.69 25.48 26.27
C ASN A 378 9.11 26.08 26.44
N LYS A 379 10.10 25.44 25.83
CA LYS A 379 11.51 25.88 25.82
C LYS A 379 11.93 26.16 24.38
N LEU A 380 12.46 27.34 24.12
CA LEU A 380 12.93 27.74 22.79
C LEU A 380 14.30 28.39 22.90
N PRO A 381 15.39 27.60 22.88
CA PRO A 381 16.74 28.15 22.93
C PRO A 381 17.08 28.87 21.61
N PRO A 382 18.01 29.85 21.63
CA PRO A 382 18.32 30.69 20.46
C PRO A 382 18.65 29.92 19.18
N ASN A 383 19.46 28.86 19.25
CA ASN A 383 19.85 28.10 18.07
C ASN A 383 18.64 27.40 17.43
N LEU A 384 17.70 26.92 18.25
CA LEU A 384 16.47 26.33 17.75
C LEU A 384 15.54 27.38 17.14
N HIS A 385 15.45 28.57 17.74
CA HIS A 385 14.71 29.68 17.15
C HIS A 385 15.26 29.99 15.75
N THR A 386 16.57 30.19 15.61
CA THR A 386 17.23 30.46 14.33
C THR A 386 16.97 29.35 13.31
N LYS A 387 17.14 28.07 13.69
CA LYS A 387 16.87 26.94 12.78
C LYS A 387 15.41 26.87 12.33
N ILE A 388 14.45 27.15 13.21
CA ILE A 388 13.01 27.20 12.83
C ILE A 388 12.77 28.34 11.84
N SER A 389 13.33 29.53 12.10
CA SER A 389 13.22 30.69 11.20
C SER A 389 13.81 30.38 9.82
N GLU A 390 15.02 29.80 9.75
CA GLU A 390 15.65 29.37 8.50
C GLU A 390 14.80 28.34 7.74
N HIS A 391 14.26 27.34 8.44
CA HIS A 391 13.40 26.33 7.81
C HIS A 391 12.10 26.94 7.28
N LEU A 392 11.56 27.94 7.97
CA LEU A 392 10.36 28.63 7.51
C LEU A 392 10.65 29.48 6.26
N GLU A 393 11.71 30.28 6.27
CA GLU A 393 12.13 31.12 5.15
C GLU A 393 12.45 30.31 3.89
N ASN A 394 13.02 29.11 4.07
CA ASN A 394 13.32 28.19 2.97
C ASN A 394 12.13 27.27 2.60
N HIS A 395 10.93 27.51 3.13
CA HIS A 395 9.73 26.69 2.92
C HIS A 395 9.91 25.18 3.19
N LYS A 396 10.74 24.84 4.18
CA LYS A 396 11.03 23.45 4.59
C LYS A 396 10.12 22.93 5.70
N LEU A 397 9.33 23.79 6.35
CA LEU A 397 8.40 23.35 7.39
C LEU A 397 7.17 22.67 6.80
N SER A 398 6.87 21.47 7.28
CA SER A 398 5.64 20.77 6.92
C SER A 398 4.41 21.37 7.63
N VAL A 399 3.22 21.07 7.13
CA VAL A 399 1.94 21.41 7.80
C VAL A 399 1.89 20.90 9.25
N ARG A 400 2.58 19.79 9.57
CA ARG A 400 2.66 19.26 10.94
C ARG A 400 3.55 20.10 11.86
N ASP A 401 4.60 20.69 11.31
CA ASP A 401 5.53 21.54 12.04
C ASP A 401 4.86 22.87 12.35
N MET A 402 4.25 23.47 11.33
CA MET A 402 3.41 24.65 11.46
C MET A 402 2.29 24.43 12.49
N PHE A 403 1.59 23.30 12.44
CA PHE A 403 0.59 22.96 13.46
C PHE A 403 1.17 22.93 14.88
N THR A 404 2.37 22.38 15.03
CA THR A 404 3.05 22.27 16.32
C THR A 404 3.43 23.64 16.86
N ILE A 405 3.99 24.51 16.00
CA ILE A 405 4.31 25.91 16.35
C ILE A 405 3.04 26.67 16.71
N LEU A 406 2.00 26.64 15.87
CA LEU A 406 0.79 27.45 16.08
C LEU A 406 0.00 27.02 17.32
N PHE A 407 -0.20 25.72 17.53
CA PHE A 407 -1.14 25.22 18.52
C PHE A 407 -0.50 24.58 19.76
N ASN A 408 0.69 23.99 19.63
CA ASN A 408 1.29 23.20 20.71
C ASN A 408 2.44 23.90 21.43
N SER A 409 2.95 25.02 20.89
CA SER A 409 3.94 25.86 21.56
C SER A 409 3.29 26.89 22.50
N GLY A 410 4.07 27.44 23.43
CA GLY A 410 3.58 28.43 24.37
C GLY A 410 3.39 29.83 23.79
N LYS A 411 3.46 30.83 24.65
CA LYS A 411 3.14 32.23 24.33
C LYS A 411 4.25 33.21 24.74
N SER A 412 5.48 32.72 24.87
CA SER A 412 6.62 33.61 25.07
C SER A 412 6.79 34.53 23.85
N PRO A 413 7.43 35.70 23.99
CA PRO A 413 7.64 36.63 22.87
C PRO A 413 8.25 35.95 21.64
N GLU A 414 9.21 35.04 21.85
CA GLU A 414 9.91 34.30 20.80
C GLU A 414 8.99 33.31 20.09
N TRP A 415 8.16 32.56 20.83
CA TRP A 415 7.15 31.68 20.22
C TRP A 415 6.08 32.48 19.48
N MET A 416 5.68 33.65 20.00
CA MET A 416 4.72 34.51 19.33
C MET A 416 5.29 35.08 18.02
N ALA A 417 6.59 35.44 18.00
CA ALA A 417 7.28 35.84 16.77
C ALA A 417 7.23 34.72 15.72
N LEU A 418 7.60 33.48 16.09
CA LEU A 418 7.52 32.33 15.18
C LEU A 418 6.10 32.06 14.69
N LYS A 419 5.07 32.22 15.53
CA LYS A 419 3.66 32.07 15.11
C LYS A 419 3.28 33.11 14.06
N THR A 420 3.71 34.35 14.23
CA THR A 420 3.49 35.42 13.26
C THR A 420 4.19 35.11 11.94
N MET A 421 5.45 34.66 11.99
CA MET A 421 6.19 34.26 10.78
C MET A 421 5.49 33.07 10.07
N VAL A 422 5.01 32.07 10.80
CA VAL A 422 4.24 30.96 10.20
C VAL A 422 2.99 31.48 9.48
N LEU A 423 2.27 32.44 10.06
CA LEU A 423 1.12 33.07 9.40
C LEU A 423 1.53 33.88 8.16
N GLU A 424 2.72 34.48 8.13
CA GLU A 424 3.27 35.13 6.92
C GLU A 424 3.55 34.12 5.82
N ALA A 425 4.21 33.00 6.14
CA ALA A 425 4.48 31.95 5.16
C ALA A 425 3.17 31.34 4.62
N LEU A 426 2.17 31.13 5.49
CA LEU A 426 0.83 30.67 5.08
C LEU A 426 0.11 31.67 4.18
N SER A 427 0.48 32.95 4.23
CA SER A 427 -0.16 33.98 3.43
C SER A 427 0.10 33.81 1.92
N GLU A 428 1.25 33.22 1.58
CA GLU A 428 1.61 32.83 0.21
C GLU A 428 0.97 31.50 -0.19
N ASN A 429 0.68 30.64 0.80
CA ASN A 429 0.18 29.27 0.61
C ASN A 429 -1.16 29.01 1.33
N ILE A 430 -2.13 29.92 1.19
CA ILE A 430 -3.42 29.94 1.93
C ILE A 430 -4.18 28.61 2.02
N HIS A 431 -4.01 27.70 1.05
CA HIS A 431 -4.60 26.37 1.04
C HIS A 431 -4.22 25.48 2.24
N GLU A 432 -3.04 25.69 2.83
CA GLU A 432 -2.57 24.93 3.99
C GLU A 432 -3.33 25.27 5.28
N SER A 433 -3.93 26.47 5.36
CA SER A 433 -4.81 26.88 6.47
C SER A 433 -5.97 25.90 6.66
N THR A 434 -6.55 25.41 5.56
CA THR A 434 -7.61 24.41 5.59
C THR A 434 -7.10 23.09 6.21
N SER A 435 -5.90 22.65 5.84
CA SER A 435 -5.26 21.45 6.39
C SER A 435 -4.99 21.60 7.89
N LEU A 436 -4.48 22.76 8.32
CA LEU A 436 -4.20 23.06 9.73
C LEU A 436 -5.46 23.05 10.59
N LEU A 437 -6.55 23.66 10.13
CA LEU A 437 -7.82 23.66 10.84
C LEU A 437 -8.47 22.27 10.87
N THR A 438 -8.34 21.50 9.79
CA THR A 438 -8.79 20.09 9.76
C THR A 438 -8.03 19.26 10.79
N MET A 439 -6.70 19.43 10.86
CA MET A 439 -5.87 18.79 11.88
C MET A 439 -6.27 19.23 13.30
N ALA A 440 -6.62 20.50 13.50
CA ALA A 440 -7.08 21.00 14.79
C ALA A 440 -8.40 20.34 15.20
N SER A 441 -9.36 20.23 14.27
CA SER A 441 -10.63 19.53 14.50
C SER A 441 -10.42 18.08 14.91
N GLN A 442 -9.57 17.33 14.21
CA GLN A 442 -9.28 15.93 14.54
C GLN A 442 -8.53 15.77 15.86
N LYS A 443 -7.44 16.52 16.07
CA LYS A 443 -6.56 16.33 17.23
C LYS A 443 -7.08 16.93 18.52
N ARG A 444 -7.87 18.01 18.42
CA ARG A 444 -8.43 18.73 19.58
C ARG A 444 -9.93 18.52 19.74
N GLN A 445 -10.53 17.65 18.93
CA GLN A 445 -11.96 17.35 18.93
C GLN A 445 -12.81 18.63 18.77
N TRP A 446 -12.36 19.56 17.92
CA TRP A 446 -13.16 20.76 17.63
C TRP A 446 -14.32 20.41 16.69
N PRO A 447 -15.48 21.09 16.84
CA PRO A 447 -16.61 20.88 15.94
C PRO A 447 -16.26 21.24 14.50
N ALA A 448 -17.09 20.79 13.57
CA ALA A 448 -16.94 21.14 12.16
C ALA A 448 -17.08 22.66 11.97
N ILE A 449 -16.25 23.22 11.09
CA ILE A 449 -16.32 24.61 10.69
C ILE A 449 -17.60 24.83 9.89
N ARG A 450 -18.35 25.87 10.24
CA ARG A 450 -19.55 26.29 9.52
C ARG A 450 -19.14 27.30 8.46
N TYR A 451 -19.66 27.13 7.24
CA TYR A 451 -19.39 28.04 6.13
C TYR A 451 -20.69 28.68 5.66
N GLN A 452 -20.72 30.00 5.63
CA GLN A 452 -21.73 30.79 4.93
C GLN A 452 -21.13 31.32 3.63
N ARG A 453 -21.86 31.19 2.52
CA ARG A 453 -21.34 31.50 1.19
C ARG A 453 -22.34 32.35 0.43
N GLU A 454 -21.88 33.46 -0.12
CA GLU A 454 -22.67 34.36 -0.94
C GLU A 454 -22.01 34.57 -2.29
N ALA A 455 -22.81 34.68 -3.34
CA ALA A 455 -22.34 34.98 -4.69
C ALA A 455 -23.03 36.24 -5.18
N VAL A 456 -22.25 37.23 -5.61
CA VAL A 456 -22.75 38.52 -6.11
C VAL A 456 -22.29 38.74 -7.54
N GLY A 457 -23.21 39.19 -8.41
CA GLY A 457 -22.96 39.50 -9.83
C GLY A 457 -23.46 38.44 -10.82
N THR A 458 -23.65 38.82 -12.07
CA THR A 458 -24.18 37.95 -13.14
C THR A 458 -23.06 37.23 -13.90
N HIS A 459 -21.99 37.92 -14.30
CA HIS A 459 -20.70 37.35 -14.69
C HIS A 459 -19.63 38.45 -14.88
N PRO A 460 -18.42 38.33 -14.29
CA PRO A 460 -17.99 37.28 -13.38
C PRO A 460 -18.65 37.37 -11.98
N GLN A 461 -18.91 36.20 -11.38
CA GLN A 461 -19.44 36.11 -10.01
C GLN A 461 -18.32 36.28 -8.99
N THR A 462 -18.58 37.12 -7.98
CA THR A 462 -17.73 37.30 -6.80
C THR A 462 -18.27 36.42 -5.68
N PHE A 463 -17.41 35.60 -5.07
CA PHE A 463 -17.77 34.71 -3.98
C PHE A 463 -17.28 35.25 -2.64
N TYR A 464 -18.17 35.34 -1.67
CA TYR A 464 -17.88 35.65 -0.28
C TYR A 464 -18.05 34.36 0.53
N THR A 465 -17.10 34.08 1.41
CA THR A 465 -17.18 32.95 2.34
C THR A 465 -16.85 33.46 3.72
N THR A 466 -17.73 33.19 4.67
CA THR A 466 -17.48 33.39 6.10
C THR A 466 -17.38 32.02 6.76
N ALA A 467 -16.29 31.77 7.45
CA ALA A 467 -16.03 30.55 8.20
C ALA A 467 -16.17 30.84 9.70
N SER A 468 -16.95 30.02 10.42
CA SER A 468 -17.16 30.19 11.86
C SER A 468 -17.04 28.86 12.62
N ILE A 469 -16.56 28.94 13.85
CA ILE A 469 -16.39 27.78 14.75
C ILE A 469 -16.59 28.21 16.21
N THR A 470 -17.22 27.35 16.99
CA THR A 470 -17.38 27.53 18.44
C THR A 470 -16.42 26.59 19.17
N ILE A 471 -15.45 27.13 19.90
CA ILE A 471 -14.45 26.35 20.65
C ILE A 471 -14.56 26.71 22.12
N LYS A 472 -14.87 25.72 22.99
CA LYS A 472 -15.02 25.91 24.45
C LYS A 472 -15.94 27.10 24.80
N ASN A 473 -17.13 27.15 24.20
CA ASN A 473 -18.13 28.20 24.37
C ASN A 473 -17.68 29.61 23.94
N LYS A 474 -16.64 29.71 23.10
CA LYS A 474 -16.25 30.96 22.47
C LYS A 474 -16.38 30.84 20.96
N ASP A 475 -17.10 31.80 20.37
CA ASP A 475 -17.27 31.89 18.93
C ASP A 475 -16.10 32.61 18.28
N TYR A 476 -15.66 32.05 17.16
CA TYR A 476 -14.68 32.63 16.26
C TYR A 476 -15.28 32.67 14.87
N GLU A 477 -15.10 33.79 14.20
CA GLU A 477 -15.62 34.04 12.87
C GLU A 477 -14.55 34.76 12.05
N SER A 478 -14.35 34.30 10.81
CA SER A 478 -13.46 34.96 9.86
C SER A 478 -14.06 36.30 9.43
N ASP A 479 -13.20 37.23 9.07
CA ASP A 479 -13.67 38.43 8.37
C ASP A 479 -14.24 38.03 7.00
N SER A 480 -15.36 38.64 6.61
CA SER A 480 -15.94 38.45 5.28
C SER A 480 -15.07 39.21 4.27
N GLN A 481 -14.42 38.49 3.35
CA GLN A 481 -13.50 39.11 2.40
C GLN A 481 -13.78 38.74 0.94
N GLN A 482 -13.56 39.73 0.07
CA GLN A 482 -13.67 39.64 -1.38
C GLN A 482 -12.69 38.60 -1.93
N ALA A 483 -13.19 37.65 -2.72
CA ALA A 483 -12.35 36.98 -3.70
C ALA A 483 -11.98 37.99 -4.80
N LEU A 484 -10.86 38.69 -4.65
CA LEU A 484 -10.36 39.71 -5.58
C LEU A 484 -10.00 39.20 -7.00
N THR A 485 -10.32 37.96 -7.33
CA THR A 485 -10.33 37.46 -8.71
C THR A 485 -11.43 36.43 -8.92
N ILE A 486 -12.53 36.89 -9.52
CA ILE A 486 -13.17 36.30 -10.70
C ILE A 486 -13.02 34.75 -10.79
N LYS A 487 -14.05 34.02 -10.31
CA LYS A 487 -14.41 32.61 -10.62
C LYS A 487 -13.97 31.44 -9.74
N ASN A 488 -13.25 31.60 -8.61
CA ASN A 488 -12.83 30.44 -7.81
C ASN A 488 -13.41 30.38 -6.38
N LYS A 489 -14.55 29.69 -6.22
CA LYS A 489 -15.20 29.40 -4.92
C LYS A 489 -14.25 28.80 -3.88
N LYS A 490 -13.29 27.96 -4.31
CA LYS A 490 -12.34 27.28 -3.42
C LYS A 490 -11.35 28.25 -2.77
N VAL A 491 -10.98 29.33 -3.46
CA VAL A 491 -10.04 30.34 -2.95
C VAL A 491 -10.71 31.19 -1.87
N SER A 492 -11.97 31.57 -2.07
CA SER A 492 -12.77 32.29 -1.06
C SER A 492 -12.83 31.51 0.26
N GLU A 493 -13.03 30.19 0.19
CA GLU A 493 -13.01 29.32 1.38
C GLU A 493 -11.63 29.21 2.04
N GLN A 494 -10.56 29.16 1.26
CA GLN A 494 -9.18 29.13 1.78
C GLN A 494 -8.82 30.44 2.50
N LEU A 495 -9.23 31.58 1.97
CA LEU A 495 -9.05 32.90 2.60
C LEU A 495 -9.84 33.01 3.91
N ALA A 496 -11.10 32.55 3.91
CA ALA A 496 -11.92 32.49 5.12
C ALA A 496 -11.26 31.62 6.21
N ASN A 497 -10.68 30.48 5.82
CA ASN A 497 -9.94 29.61 6.73
C ASN A 497 -8.67 30.25 7.28
N PHE A 498 -7.91 30.98 6.45
CA PHE A 498 -6.74 31.73 6.92
C PHE A 498 -7.13 32.82 7.92
N SER A 499 -8.18 33.60 7.62
CA SER A 499 -8.69 34.63 8.53
C SER A 499 -9.18 34.02 9.85
N LEU A 500 -9.96 32.93 9.78
CA LEU A 500 -10.43 32.22 10.97
C LEU A 500 -9.27 31.73 11.83
N LEU A 501 -8.21 31.21 11.21
CA LEU A 501 -7.00 30.78 11.90
C LEU A 501 -6.33 31.94 12.66
N CYS A 502 -6.21 33.12 12.05
CA CYS A 502 -5.67 34.32 12.69
C CYS A 502 -6.51 34.74 13.91
N LYS A 503 -7.84 34.74 13.78
CA LYS A 503 -8.77 35.07 14.88
C LYS A 503 -8.68 34.07 16.04
N ILE A 504 -8.56 32.78 15.76
CA ILE A 504 -8.38 31.74 16.77
C ILE A 504 -7.08 31.93 17.54
N LEU A 505 -5.99 32.27 16.84
CA LEU A 505 -4.68 32.49 17.43
C LEU A 505 -4.55 33.86 18.12
N LYS A 506 -5.49 34.77 17.88
CA LYS A 506 -5.48 36.17 18.32
C LYS A 506 -4.23 36.91 17.83
N ILE A 507 -3.88 36.68 16.57
CA ILE A 507 -2.80 37.39 15.89
C ILE A 507 -3.46 38.19 14.78
N ASP A 508 -3.42 39.51 14.91
CA ASP A 508 -3.98 40.39 13.88
C ASP A 508 -3.03 40.39 12.68
N LYS A 509 -3.53 39.90 11.55
CA LYS A 509 -2.82 39.81 10.28
C LYS A 509 -3.74 40.29 9.18
N GLU A 510 -3.22 41.13 8.28
CA GLU A 510 -3.95 41.44 7.07
C GLU A 510 -4.16 40.16 6.26
N ILE A 511 -5.35 40.04 5.68
CA ILE A 511 -5.70 38.89 4.87
C ILE A 511 -5.01 39.08 3.52
N PRO A 512 -4.14 38.14 3.12
CA PRO A 512 -3.32 38.29 1.93
C PRO A 512 -4.17 38.26 0.67
N ILE A 513 -3.77 39.04 -0.32
CA ILE A 513 -4.22 38.88 -1.71
C ILE A 513 -3.09 38.12 -2.42
N PRO A 514 -3.22 36.81 -2.70
CA PRO A 514 -2.09 36.06 -3.23
C PRO A 514 -1.69 36.56 -4.62
N SER A 515 -0.42 36.85 -4.84
CA SER A 515 0.15 37.47 -6.05
C SER A 515 -0.14 36.66 -7.32
N ARG A 516 -0.19 35.33 -7.21
CA ARG A 516 -0.58 34.40 -8.30
C ARG A 516 -2.00 34.64 -8.84
N TYR A 517 -2.85 35.26 -8.03
CA TYR A 517 -4.20 35.65 -8.43
C TYR A 517 -4.25 37.10 -8.91
N GLN A 518 -3.37 37.99 -8.45
CA GLN A 518 -3.26 39.37 -8.96
C GLN A 518 -2.86 39.43 -10.45
N GLN A 519 -1.98 38.53 -10.91
CA GLN A 519 -1.49 38.52 -12.31
C GLN A 519 -2.55 38.15 -13.37
N GLN A 520 -3.66 37.48 -12.99
CA GLN A 520 -4.72 37.14 -13.96
C GLN A 520 -5.53 38.35 -14.46
N VAL A 521 -5.30 39.53 -13.88
CA VAL A 521 -6.03 40.77 -14.20
C VAL A 521 -5.33 41.59 -15.29
N ILE A 522 -4.02 41.44 -15.50
CA ILE A 522 -3.23 42.35 -16.35
C ILE A 522 -2.97 41.78 -17.77
N ASP A 523 -2.87 40.46 -17.93
CA ASP A 523 -2.43 39.83 -19.20
C ASP A 523 -3.52 39.54 -20.25
N LYS A 524 -4.70 40.17 -20.18
CA LYS A 524 -5.80 39.90 -21.14
C LYS A 524 -6.08 41.00 -22.17
N ASN A 525 -5.09 41.85 -22.47
CA ASN A 525 -5.18 42.82 -23.57
C ASN A 525 -4.09 42.66 -24.65
N THR A 526 -3.67 41.42 -24.92
CA THR A 526 -2.94 41.13 -26.16
C THR A 526 -3.17 39.70 -26.64
N SER A 527 -3.64 39.60 -27.89
CA SER A 527 -3.43 38.49 -28.80
C SER A 527 -4.04 37.12 -28.47
N LYS A 528 -5.11 36.80 -29.23
CA LYS A 528 -5.37 35.53 -29.92
C LYS A 528 -4.84 34.24 -29.26
N ASN A 529 -5.75 33.56 -28.54
CA ASN A 529 -6.12 32.15 -28.73
C ASN A 529 -6.89 31.69 -27.48
N GLN A 530 -8.21 31.89 -27.46
CA GLN A 530 -9.10 31.32 -26.44
C GLN A 530 -10.23 30.54 -27.10
N ALA A 531 -9.92 29.32 -27.50
CA ALA A 531 -10.88 28.24 -27.65
C ALA A 531 -10.30 26.98 -26.97
N SER A 532 -10.06 27.03 -25.66
CA SER A 532 -9.71 25.82 -24.88
C SER A 532 -10.15 25.81 -23.42
N SER A 533 -10.90 26.80 -22.93
CA SER A 533 -11.37 26.82 -21.53
C SER A 533 -12.89 26.75 -21.35
N ALA A 534 -13.67 26.57 -22.43
CA ALA A 534 -15.11 26.40 -22.34
C ALA A 534 -15.45 24.91 -22.36
N ASN A 535 -16.11 24.43 -21.29
CA ASN A 535 -16.57 23.05 -21.18
C ASN A 535 -17.89 22.86 -21.93
N TYR A 536 -17.86 22.99 -23.25
CA TYR A 536 -19.01 22.76 -24.14
C TYR A 536 -19.55 21.33 -24.01
N VAL A 537 -18.68 20.33 -23.78
CA VAL A 537 -19.11 18.95 -23.49
C VAL A 537 -20.03 18.92 -22.27
N GLY A 538 -19.61 19.54 -21.15
CA GLY A 538 -20.42 19.60 -19.93
C GLY A 538 -21.72 20.40 -20.12
N LYS A 539 -21.65 21.54 -20.81
CA LYS A 539 -22.84 22.34 -21.12
C LYS A 539 -23.84 21.62 -22.01
N LEU A 540 -23.37 20.82 -22.97
CA LEU A 540 -24.23 20.04 -23.86
C LEU A 540 -24.90 18.89 -23.12
N ILE A 541 -24.18 18.23 -22.21
CA ILE A 541 -24.75 17.24 -21.30
C ILE A 541 -25.82 17.87 -20.42
N GLU A 542 -25.56 19.07 -19.88
CA GLU A 542 -26.56 19.79 -19.08
C GLU A 542 -27.80 20.15 -19.91
N LEU A 543 -27.63 20.60 -21.15
CA LEU A 543 -28.73 20.89 -22.07
C LEU A 543 -29.56 19.63 -22.38
N CYS A 544 -28.91 18.52 -22.71
CA CYS A 544 -29.60 17.24 -22.94
C CYS A 544 -30.37 16.78 -21.71
N ASN A 545 -29.75 16.86 -20.52
CA ASN A 545 -30.42 16.50 -19.26
C ASN A 545 -31.62 17.43 -18.97
N ARG A 546 -31.48 18.73 -19.21
CA ARG A 546 -32.55 19.72 -18.99
C ARG A 546 -33.72 19.52 -19.95
N LYS A 547 -33.45 19.08 -21.18
CA LYS A 547 -34.45 18.85 -22.23
C LYS A 547 -34.96 17.40 -22.29
N GLY A 548 -34.42 16.50 -21.47
CA GLY A 548 -34.75 15.07 -21.48
C GLY A 548 -34.25 14.31 -22.71
N TRP A 549 -33.23 14.85 -23.40
CA TRP A 549 -32.66 14.22 -24.60
C TRP A 549 -31.67 13.09 -24.25
N PRO A 550 -31.52 12.08 -25.12
CA PRO A 550 -30.53 11.02 -24.96
C PRO A 550 -29.09 11.55 -24.83
N ALA A 551 -28.21 10.70 -24.30
CA ALA A 551 -26.80 11.05 -24.14
C ALA A 551 -26.11 11.29 -25.50
N ILE A 552 -25.26 12.31 -25.56
CA ILE A 552 -24.49 12.66 -26.75
C ILE A 552 -23.50 11.55 -27.05
N GLN A 553 -23.47 11.11 -28.30
CA GLN A 553 -22.50 10.16 -28.82
C GLN A 553 -21.44 10.91 -29.64
N TYR A 554 -20.24 10.32 -29.70
CA TYR A 554 -19.11 10.90 -30.43
C TYR A 554 -18.47 9.82 -31.29
N GLU A 555 -18.29 10.13 -32.57
CA GLU A 555 -17.54 9.33 -33.53
C GLU A 555 -16.15 9.93 -33.75
N TYR A 556 -15.13 9.10 -33.91
CA TYR A 556 -13.74 9.53 -34.09
C TYR A 556 -13.09 8.80 -35.25
N THR A 557 -12.43 9.56 -36.11
CA THR A 557 -11.47 9.09 -37.11
C THR A 557 -10.12 9.74 -36.82
N HIS A 558 -9.02 9.09 -37.17
CA HIS A 558 -7.68 9.66 -37.01
C HIS A 558 -6.81 9.33 -38.21
N GLU A 559 -6.03 10.31 -38.65
CA GLU A 559 -5.04 10.16 -39.72
C GLU A 559 -3.72 10.85 -39.32
N GLY A 560 -2.61 10.37 -39.89
CA GLY A 560 -1.26 10.92 -39.67
C GLY A 560 -0.36 10.08 -38.74
N PRO A 561 0.93 10.44 -38.64
CA PRO A 561 1.92 9.67 -37.88
C PRO A 561 1.69 9.77 -36.37
N SER A 562 2.07 8.73 -35.61
CA SER A 562 1.75 8.56 -34.18
C SER A 562 2.19 9.72 -33.26
N HIS A 563 3.17 10.51 -33.70
CA HIS A 563 3.70 11.66 -32.96
C HIS A 563 2.94 12.97 -33.25
N ARG A 564 2.04 13.01 -34.23
CA ARG A 564 1.19 14.17 -34.56
C ARG A 564 -0.15 13.77 -35.21
N PRO A 565 -0.97 12.92 -34.55
CA PRO A 565 -2.25 12.49 -35.11
C PRO A 565 -3.24 13.64 -35.20
N ILE A 566 -3.93 13.75 -36.33
CA ILE A 566 -5.07 14.65 -36.51
C ILE A 566 -6.33 13.83 -36.22
N PHE A 567 -7.10 14.24 -35.21
CA PHE A 567 -8.35 13.59 -34.86
C PHE A 567 -9.51 14.36 -35.47
N GLU A 568 -10.34 13.68 -36.23
CA GLU A 568 -11.62 14.22 -36.71
C GLU A 568 -12.73 13.67 -35.79
N VAL A 569 -13.55 14.57 -35.25
CA VAL A 569 -14.56 14.26 -34.24
C VAL A 569 -15.91 14.79 -34.69
N GLN A 570 -16.94 13.94 -34.61
CA GLN A 570 -18.32 14.33 -34.83
C GLN A 570 -19.16 13.98 -33.60
N ALA A 571 -19.93 14.94 -33.09
CA ALA A 571 -20.89 14.70 -32.01
C ALA A 571 -22.28 14.51 -32.61
N HIS A 572 -23.09 13.60 -32.07
CA HIS A 572 -24.49 13.45 -32.47
C HIS A 572 -25.42 13.12 -31.31
N VAL A 573 -26.68 13.53 -31.45
CA VAL A 573 -27.77 13.19 -30.53
C VAL A 573 -29.03 12.87 -31.32
N LEU A 574 -29.79 11.88 -30.85
CA LEU A 574 -31.07 11.49 -31.44
C LEU A 574 -32.19 12.17 -30.64
N ILE A 575 -32.94 13.08 -31.26
CA ILE A 575 -34.07 13.77 -30.61
C ILE A 575 -35.32 13.43 -31.40
N ASN A 576 -36.29 12.77 -30.76
CA ASN A 576 -37.56 12.37 -31.37
C ASN A 576 -37.42 11.62 -32.71
N GLY A 577 -36.40 10.75 -32.84
CA GLY A 577 -36.13 9.99 -34.06
C GLY A 577 -35.28 10.72 -35.11
N THR A 578 -35.04 12.02 -34.96
CA THR A 578 -34.16 12.80 -35.84
C THR A 578 -32.74 12.86 -35.28
N ARG A 579 -31.74 12.50 -36.12
CA ARG A 579 -30.32 12.54 -35.74
C ARG A 579 -29.74 13.93 -36.04
N TYR A 580 -29.33 14.65 -34.99
CA TYR A 580 -28.62 15.92 -35.11
C TYR A 580 -27.13 15.67 -34.96
N CYS A 581 -26.33 16.13 -35.92
CA CYS A 581 -24.88 15.95 -35.95
C CYS A 581 -24.16 17.30 -36.01
N SER A 582 -23.02 17.40 -35.33
CA SER A 582 -22.05 18.46 -35.60
C SER A 582 -21.44 18.28 -36.99
N GLU A 583 -20.76 19.30 -37.50
CA GLU A 583 -19.76 19.07 -38.55
C GLU A 583 -18.65 18.14 -38.03
N LYS A 584 -17.93 17.52 -38.96
CA LYS A 584 -16.72 16.77 -38.61
C LYS A 584 -15.60 17.78 -38.38
N ILE A 585 -15.14 17.89 -37.14
CA ILE A 585 -14.17 18.93 -36.75
C ILE A 585 -12.83 18.29 -36.43
N GLN A 586 -11.76 18.82 -37.02
CA GLN A 586 -10.40 18.39 -36.76
C GLN A 586 -9.84 19.05 -35.49
N GLY A 587 -9.25 18.25 -34.60
CA GLY A 587 -8.61 18.71 -33.38
C GLY A 587 -7.25 18.06 -33.18
N GLY A 588 -6.27 18.83 -32.69
CA GLY A 588 -4.92 18.33 -32.37
C GLY A 588 -4.87 17.31 -31.23
N ASN A 589 -5.98 17.07 -30.53
CA ASN A 589 -6.18 15.93 -29.63
C ASN A 589 -7.69 15.65 -29.47
N LYS A 590 -8.03 14.41 -29.06
CA LYS A 590 -9.42 13.97 -28.86
C LYS A 590 -10.23 14.87 -27.90
N LYS A 591 -9.57 15.48 -26.90
CA LYS A 591 -10.23 16.34 -25.91
C LYS A 591 -10.67 17.67 -26.52
N LEU A 592 -9.83 18.28 -27.35
CA LEU A 592 -10.15 19.52 -28.05
C LEU A 592 -11.20 19.29 -29.14
N GLY A 593 -11.07 18.22 -29.93
CA GLY A 593 -12.05 17.86 -30.95
C GLY A 593 -13.46 17.68 -30.38
N LYS A 594 -13.59 17.03 -29.22
CA LYS A 594 -14.86 16.94 -28.48
C LYS A 594 -15.45 18.30 -28.13
N GLN A 595 -14.64 19.21 -27.58
CA GLN A 595 -15.14 20.52 -27.15
C GLN A 595 -15.66 21.34 -28.32
N LEU A 596 -15.00 21.28 -29.47
CA LEU A 596 -15.44 21.99 -30.68
C LEU A 596 -16.68 21.34 -31.29
N ALA A 597 -16.71 20.00 -31.41
CA ALA A 597 -17.90 19.28 -31.90
C ALA A 597 -19.12 19.50 -31.00
N SER A 598 -18.95 19.55 -29.68
CA SER A 598 -20.03 19.88 -28.75
C SER A 598 -20.51 21.34 -28.87
N ALA A 599 -19.61 22.27 -29.18
CA ALA A 599 -19.99 23.67 -29.39
C ALA A 599 -20.83 23.86 -30.66
N ASP A 600 -20.42 23.22 -31.77
CA ASP A 600 -21.14 23.25 -33.05
C ASP A 600 -22.51 22.59 -32.95
N LEU A 601 -22.59 21.38 -32.37
CA LEU A 601 -23.86 20.69 -32.19
C LEU A 601 -24.81 21.50 -31.29
N MET A 602 -24.28 22.17 -30.26
CA MET A 602 -25.09 23.02 -29.39
C MET A 602 -25.72 24.19 -30.15
N GLN A 603 -24.99 24.84 -31.07
CA GLN A 603 -25.58 25.89 -31.91
C GLN A 603 -26.69 25.34 -32.79
N LYS A 604 -26.48 24.19 -33.43
CA LYS A 604 -27.49 23.55 -34.30
C LYS A 604 -28.74 23.11 -33.55
N LEU A 605 -28.64 22.84 -32.25
CA LEU A 605 -29.76 22.47 -31.38
C LEU A 605 -30.52 23.66 -30.81
N ILE A 606 -29.94 24.88 -30.83
CA ILE A 606 -30.63 26.11 -30.40
C ILE A 606 -31.72 26.51 -31.39
N ASP A 607 -31.60 26.12 -32.67
CA ASP A 607 -32.56 26.44 -33.74
C ASP A 607 -33.59 25.32 -34.01
N ALA A 608 -33.60 24.23 -33.22
CA ALA A 608 -34.56 23.14 -33.41
C ALA A 608 -35.98 23.55 -32.96
N PRO A 609 -37.02 23.47 -33.82
CA PRO A 609 -38.35 23.97 -33.50
C PRO A 609 -39.01 23.16 -32.38
N ALA A 610 -39.59 23.89 -31.42
CA ALA A 610 -40.39 23.33 -30.33
C ALA A 610 -41.78 22.92 -30.84
N SER A 611 -42.03 21.62 -31.02
CA SER A 611 -43.38 21.08 -31.18
C SER A 611 -43.72 20.08 -30.06
N ALA A 612 -44.63 20.56 -29.21
CA ALA A 612 -45.74 19.89 -28.54
C ALA A 612 -45.61 18.44 -28.01
N THR A 613 -45.59 18.39 -26.68
CA THR A 613 -46.34 17.52 -25.76
C THR A 613 -46.05 16.02 -25.67
N ALA A 614 -45.46 15.70 -24.51
CA ALA A 614 -45.90 14.68 -23.56
C ALA A 614 -45.82 13.21 -23.99
N MET A 615 -44.64 12.62 -23.77
CA MET A 615 -44.56 11.33 -23.08
C MET A 615 -43.50 11.41 -21.97
N SER A 616 -43.89 10.94 -20.80
CA SER A 616 -43.27 11.05 -19.48
C SER A 616 -41.77 10.73 -19.42
N ALA A 617 -40.99 11.69 -18.91
CA ALA A 617 -39.65 11.45 -18.40
C ALA A 617 -39.74 10.64 -17.09
N GLU A 618 -39.57 9.32 -17.16
CA GLU A 618 -39.34 8.50 -15.97
C GLU A 618 -37.99 8.91 -15.33
N LYS A 619 -38.07 9.48 -14.12
CA LYS A 619 -36.93 9.71 -13.23
C LYS A 619 -36.11 8.42 -13.11
N ASN A 620 -34.80 8.55 -13.10
CA ASN A 620 -33.84 7.46 -12.91
C ASN A 620 -33.91 6.92 -11.46
N ILE A 621 -34.99 6.18 -11.14
CA ILE A 621 -35.30 5.66 -9.81
C ILE A 621 -34.39 4.45 -9.51
N ASN A 622 -33.75 4.45 -8.33
CA ASN A 622 -32.84 3.38 -7.91
C ASN A 622 -33.61 2.20 -7.29
N PHE A 623 -34.27 1.41 -8.14
CA PHE A 623 -35.09 0.26 -7.70
C PHE A 623 -34.31 -0.81 -6.94
N ILE A 624 -33.01 -0.99 -7.21
CA ILE A 624 -32.15 -1.92 -6.45
C ILE A 624 -32.05 -1.48 -4.99
N GLY A 625 -31.79 -0.19 -4.76
CA GLY A 625 -31.74 0.37 -3.41
C GLY A 625 -33.09 0.31 -2.70
N MET A 626 -34.19 0.57 -3.42
CA MET A 626 -35.54 0.52 -2.86
C MET A 626 -35.95 -0.91 -2.49
N LEU A 627 -35.60 -1.91 -3.30
CA LEU A 627 -35.85 -3.32 -3.00
C LEU A 627 -35.05 -3.80 -1.78
N ASN A 628 -33.75 -3.48 -1.70
CA ASN A 628 -32.94 -3.83 -0.53
C ASN A 628 -33.48 -3.20 0.75
N ASN A 629 -33.91 -1.93 0.70
CA ASN A 629 -34.52 -1.27 1.84
C ASN A 629 -35.88 -1.89 2.23
N LEU A 630 -36.66 -2.37 1.26
CA LEU A 630 -37.92 -3.07 1.53
C LEU A 630 -37.66 -4.41 2.23
N MET A 631 -36.71 -5.20 1.74
CA MET A 631 -36.32 -6.48 2.36
C MET A 631 -35.82 -6.28 3.79
N LEU A 632 -34.96 -5.29 4.00
CA LEU A 632 -34.44 -4.95 5.33
C LEU A 632 -35.55 -4.51 6.30
N LYS A 633 -36.51 -3.70 5.84
CA LYS A 633 -37.66 -3.29 6.67
C LYS A 633 -38.56 -4.46 7.06
N GLN A 634 -38.65 -5.50 6.23
CA GLN A 634 -39.43 -6.70 6.50
C GLN A 634 -38.61 -7.80 7.20
N ASN A 635 -37.35 -7.52 7.54
CA ASN A 635 -36.41 -8.45 8.19
C ASN A 635 -36.20 -9.75 7.38
N LEU A 636 -36.17 -9.63 6.05
CA LEU A 636 -35.99 -10.72 5.10
C LEU A 636 -34.59 -10.70 4.48
N GLU A 637 -34.16 -11.85 3.93
CA GLU A 637 -32.89 -11.97 3.22
C GLU A 637 -32.81 -11.03 2.00
N PRO A 638 -31.62 -10.53 1.66
CA PRO A 638 -31.44 -9.67 0.50
C PRO A 638 -31.79 -10.40 -0.82
N PRO A 639 -32.28 -9.67 -1.84
CA PRO A 639 -32.65 -10.25 -3.12
C PRO A 639 -31.44 -10.85 -3.84
N CYS A 640 -31.57 -12.09 -4.30
CA CYS A 640 -30.55 -12.80 -5.06
C CYS A 640 -30.74 -12.59 -6.57
N TYR A 641 -29.64 -12.40 -7.31
CA TYR A 641 -29.67 -12.15 -8.76
C TYR A 641 -28.83 -13.17 -9.50
N ASN A 642 -29.47 -14.04 -10.27
CA ASN A 642 -28.81 -15.01 -11.14
C ASN A 642 -28.88 -14.55 -12.59
N PHE A 643 -27.77 -14.70 -13.31
CA PHE A 643 -27.69 -14.35 -14.73
C PHE A 643 -27.55 -15.63 -15.54
N ASP A 644 -28.34 -15.73 -16.60
CA ASP A 644 -28.27 -16.85 -17.54
C ASP A 644 -27.73 -16.37 -18.89
N PHE A 645 -26.86 -17.17 -19.50
CA PHE A 645 -26.16 -16.86 -20.75
C PHE A 645 -26.71 -17.75 -21.87
N SER A 646 -27.86 -17.40 -22.43
CA SER A 646 -28.32 -18.03 -23.67
C SER A 646 -27.63 -17.35 -24.87
N THR A 647 -26.54 -17.99 -25.32
CA THR A 647 -25.80 -17.85 -26.60
C THR A 647 -25.17 -16.49 -26.96
N GLU A 648 -24.04 -16.57 -27.68
CA GLU A 648 -23.02 -15.52 -27.94
C GLU A 648 -23.50 -14.18 -28.54
N ASN A 649 -24.80 -13.96 -28.77
CA ASN A 649 -25.35 -12.67 -29.20
C ASN A 649 -26.79 -12.36 -28.67
N GLY A 650 -27.25 -13.02 -27.59
CA GLY A 650 -28.57 -12.76 -26.98
C GLY A 650 -28.57 -11.70 -25.84
N PRO A 651 -29.73 -11.08 -25.51
CA PRO A 651 -29.82 -10.12 -24.40
C PRO A 651 -29.58 -10.81 -23.05
N PHE A 652 -28.86 -10.14 -22.13
CA PHE A 652 -28.62 -10.67 -20.78
C PHE A 652 -29.93 -10.94 -20.07
N LYS A 653 -30.13 -12.18 -19.61
CA LYS A 653 -31.24 -12.55 -18.73
C LYS A 653 -30.80 -12.42 -17.27
N CYS A 654 -31.61 -11.77 -16.44
CA CYS A 654 -31.41 -11.69 -14.99
C CYS A 654 -32.67 -12.16 -14.29
N ILE A 655 -32.52 -13.11 -13.37
CA ILE A 655 -33.57 -13.61 -12.49
C ILE A 655 -33.33 -13.07 -11.09
N CYS A 656 -34.23 -12.23 -10.59
CA CYS A 656 -34.24 -11.75 -9.21
C CYS A 656 -35.12 -12.69 -8.38
N THR A 657 -34.59 -13.24 -7.28
CA THR A 657 -35.30 -14.12 -6.35
C THR A 657 -35.37 -13.48 -4.97
N VAL A 658 -36.53 -13.53 -4.35
CA VAL A 658 -36.79 -13.09 -2.97
C VAL A 658 -37.53 -14.20 -2.23
N THR A 659 -37.05 -14.54 -1.04
CA THR A 659 -37.66 -15.52 -0.14
C THR A 659 -38.57 -14.78 0.85
N GLN A 660 -39.84 -15.18 0.93
CA GLN A 660 -40.83 -14.61 1.87
C GLN A 660 -40.90 -15.44 3.17
N PRO A 661 -41.50 -14.92 4.27
CA PRO A 661 -41.57 -15.62 5.56
C PRO A 661 -42.26 -16.99 5.50
N ASP A 662 -43.12 -17.21 4.52
CA ASP A 662 -43.89 -18.45 4.32
C ASP A 662 -43.12 -19.52 3.52
N ASP A 663 -41.79 -19.35 3.36
CA ASP A 663 -40.87 -20.17 2.55
C ASP A 663 -41.17 -20.22 1.04
N GLU A 664 -42.10 -19.39 0.54
CA GLU A 664 -42.32 -19.22 -0.90
C GLU A 664 -41.29 -18.29 -1.54
N ASN A 665 -40.57 -18.79 -2.54
CA ASN A 665 -39.62 -18.02 -3.35
C ASN A 665 -40.34 -17.31 -4.49
N ARG A 666 -40.38 -15.97 -4.47
CA ARG A 666 -40.84 -15.17 -5.61
C ARG A 666 -39.69 -14.90 -6.56
N LYS A 667 -39.96 -15.04 -7.86
CA LYS A 667 -38.99 -14.79 -8.92
C LYS A 667 -39.53 -13.79 -9.93
N THR A 668 -38.71 -12.84 -10.33
CA THR A 668 -38.94 -12.00 -11.50
C THR A 668 -37.77 -12.13 -12.46
N GLN A 669 -38.04 -12.02 -13.75
CA GLN A 669 -37.01 -12.05 -14.77
C GLN A 669 -37.05 -10.78 -15.63
N ALA A 670 -35.89 -10.37 -16.14
CA ALA A 670 -35.76 -9.31 -17.13
C ALA A 670 -34.66 -9.64 -18.15
N TYR A 671 -34.77 -9.05 -19.34
CA TYR A 671 -33.81 -9.16 -20.44
C TYR A 671 -33.28 -7.77 -20.78
N GLY A 672 -32.01 -7.66 -21.18
CA GLY A 672 -31.44 -6.35 -21.56
C GLY A 672 -30.04 -6.40 -22.16
N ALA A 673 -29.64 -5.31 -22.79
CA ALA A 673 -28.36 -5.21 -23.53
C ALA A 673 -27.11 -5.13 -22.63
N SER A 674 -27.25 -4.95 -21.32
CA SER A 674 -26.13 -5.00 -20.37
C SER A 674 -26.56 -5.58 -19.03
N LYS A 675 -25.66 -6.33 -18.36
CA LYS A 675 -25.89 -6.88 -17.01
C LYS A 675 -26.44 -5.84 -16.03
N LYS A 676 -25.93 -4.60 -16.11
CA LYS A 676 -26.31 -3.50 -15.22
C LYS A 676 -27.76 -3.04 -15.42
N ASN A 677 -28.20 -2.90 -16.67
CA ASN A 677 -29.58 -2.50 -16.96
C ASN A 677 -30.56 -3.64 -16.68
N THR A 678 -30.22 -4.87 -17.07
CA THR A 678 -31.06 -6.04 -16.80
C THR A 678 -31.27 -6.26 -15.30
N LYS A 679 -30.23 -6.10 -14.49
CA LYS A 679 -30.34 -6.19 -13.02
C LYS A 679 -31.29 -5.14 -12.43
N LYS A 680 -31.22 -3.90 -12.94
CA LYS A 680 -32.11 -2.81 -12.50
C LYS A 680 -33.56 -3.09 -12.87
N GLU A 681 -33.82 -3.62 -14.06
CA GLU A 681 -35.18 -3.99 -14.49
C GLU A 681 -35.73 -5.19 -13.73
N ALA A 682 -34.91 -6.22 -13.47
CA ALA A 682 -35.32 -7.34 -12.61
C ALA A 682 -35.69 -6.87 -11.20
N ALA A 683 -34.90 -5.94 -10.63
CA ALA A 683 -35.18 -5.32 -9.35
C ALA A 683 -36.44 -4.42 -9.37
N LYS A 684 -36.66 -3.63 -10.45
CA LYS A 684 -37.88 -2.82 -10.64
C LYS A 684 -39.12 -3.72 -10.63
N ARG A 685 -39.10 -4.81 -11.41
CA ARG A 685 -40.20 -5.78 -11.47
C ARG A 685 -40.47 -6.43 -10.11
N MET A 686 -39.41 -6.84 -9.39
CA MET A 686 -39.57 -7.45 -8.06
C MET A 686 -40.10 -6.43 -7.04
N TRP A 687 -39.61 -5.20 -7.09
CA TRP A 687 -40.06 -4.15 -6.19
C TRP A 687 -41.54 -3.83 -6.40
N LEU A 688 -41.99 -3.69 -7.65
CA LEU A 688 -43.40 -3.47 -7.99
C LEU A 688 -44.30 -4.65 -7.60
N LEU A 689 -43.82 -5.88 -7.75
CA LEU A 689 -44.53 -7.10 -7.33
C LEU A 689 -44.74 -7.15 -5.81
N LEU A 690 -43.76 -6.68 -5.03
CA LEU A 690 -43.82 -6.69 -3.56
C LEU A 690 -44.47 -5.45 -2.97
N SER A 691 -44.46 -4.30 -3.67
CA SER A 691 -45.15 -3.08 -3.25
C SER A 691 -46.66 -3.10 -3.50
N GLY A 692 -47.16 -4.10 -4.25
CA GLY A 692 -48.57 -4.21 -4.62
C GLY A 692 -48.99 -3.24 -5.73
N GLU A 693 -48.03 -2.60 -6.40
CA GLU A 693 -48.27 -1.61 -7.46
C GLU A 693 -48.28 -2.24 -8.88
N LEU A 694 -48.28 -3.58 -8.99
CA LEU A 694 -48.42 -4.29 -10.26
C LEU A 694 -49.51 -5.35 -10.21
N ASP A 695 -50.39 -5.35 -11.21
CA ASP A 695 -51.44 -6.35 -11.39
C ASP A 695 -50.84 -7.72 -11.74
N LYS A 696 -51.33 -8.79 -11.08
CA LYS A 696 -50.75 -10.15 -11.19
C LYS A 696 -50.84 -10.74 -12.60
N GLU A 697 -51.68 -10.20 -13.49
CA GLU A 697 -51.84 -10.67 -14.87
C GLU A 697 -50.70 -10.27 -15.82
N LEU A 698 -49.95 -9.21 -15.53
CA LEU A 698 -48.85 -8.73 -16.40
C LEU A 698 -47.54 -9.53 -16.26
N LEU A 699 -47.45 -10.41 -15.27
CA LEU A 699 -46.27 -11.28 -15.06
C LEU A 699 -46.22 -12.48 -16.01
N ASN A 700 -47.35 -12.87 -16.60
CA ASN A 700 -47.45 -14.05 -17.47
C ASN A 700 -47.37 -13.73 -18.98
N SER A 701 -47.26 -12.46 -19.39
CA SER A 701 -47.33 -12.07 -20.81
C SER A 701 -45.98 -11.76 -21.49
N VAL A 702 -44.85 -12.17 -20.90
CA VAL A 702 -43.51 -11.98 -21.51
C VAL A 702 -42.73 -13.30 -21.54
N GLU A 703 -43.37 -14.37 -22.02
CA GLU A 703 -42.73 -15.63 -22.41
C GLU A 703 -42.46 -15.77 -23.91
N SER A 704 -42.72 -14.74 -24.73
CA SER A 704 -42.40 -14.76 -26.16
C SER A 704 -41.52 -13.58 -26.57
N TYR A 705 -40.20 -13.75 -26.48
CA TYR A 705 -39.20 -13.16 -27.39
C TYR A 705 -37.89 -13.93 -27.29
#